data_AF-A0A415EP66-F1
#
_entry.id   AF-A0A415EP66-F1
#
_cell.length_a   1.000
_cell.length_b   1.000
_cell.length_c   1.000
_cell.angle_alpha   90.00
_cell.angle_beta   90.00
_cell.angle_gamma   90.00
#
_symmetry.space_group_name_H-M   'P 1'
#
loop_
_entity.id
_entity.type
_entity.pdbx_description
1 polymer ?
#
loop_
_entity_poly.entity_id
_entity_poly.type
_entity_poly.pdbx_seq_one_letter_code
_entity_poly.pdbx_strand_id
1 'polypeptide(L)'
;MKKRLANFFLVLVILASSFSPIIGLAETNVVGQEMTSNASESLTNEQTSSIDSNYQSESTETTEMSDSTSTTNSESTSSTSVSDSSTQDITESSSSTFDSTTEQTTSSSSEEDDIELKSAKGLPNLKLMVHIQTDGETQVPPASNVTGGTVGQAKRLEGMSLAIDPDSTELKGSIVYSTHVQTYGWDLGEKRDGEFSGTIGEAKRLEAVKINLTDELEEDYDIYYRVHSQTFGWLGWAKNGNEAGTSGFAKRLESIQIQLVEKGSPAPGNTDKPYVSTDNVTQPSLHLSSHVQTYGWQESQSSGLVSGGVTGEAKRLEAIQLRLDNNIYDGDIEYRAHVQSYGWQSYQTNGAIAGTTNEAKRIEAIQIRLTGTLSQLFDVYYRVHIQSFGWLGWAKNDQMSGSVALSRRVEAIEVQLVQKGTAPPGDSTMPFISYETIETPSIHLSAHVQTFGWSTTINPGQASIGTVGQAKRLEAIQLSLENSPVTGGIEYRTHVQTYGWQGYQSNGSTAGTTGEAKRIEALQIRLTGNISLLYDIYYRVHSQTYGWLDWARNDQRAGTSSLAKRVESLEIKLVPKNQPAPGSTTKPYIEMQEFLFVMGHGGIDPGAVGSGTNERDFTRNELLPYLRKYANQLKESRINFYDVSRDMFTDTRNGQGAHLVSNAITSVTEFHLDSGGIGASGGHVIVRPGGSNSVNIGLANTIRTYVGWHPSFVNSNGLSFRQDLLNLNIFRSRGIEYRLMELGFISNPSDVARIRNNLDNIAKNIVQNVTGEKL
;
A
#
# COMPACT_ATOMS: atom_id res chain seq x y z
N MET A 1 -5.21 -36.63 -39.41
CA MET A 1 -4.06 -36.60 -40.34
C MET A 1 -3.81 -35.16 -40.77
N LYS A 2 -2.65 -34.60 -40.41
CA LYS A 2 -1.96 -33.38 -40.91
C LYS A 2 -2.76 -32.14 -41.40
N LYS A 3 -2.68 -31.09 -40.55
CA LYS A 3 -2.14 -29.72 -40.77
C LYS A 3 -2.86 -28.69 -41.69
N ARG A 4 -3.21 -27.56 -41.02
CA ARG A 4 -2.79 -26.14 -41.27
C ARG A 4 -3.39 -25.39 -42.47
N LEU A 5 -3.64 -24.08 -42.47
CA LEU A 5 -3.61 -22.99 -41.46
C LEU A 5 -4.45 -21.81 -42.03
N ALA A 6 -4.90 -20.96 -41.13
CA ALA A 6 -5.64 -19.71 -41.33
C ALA A 6 -4.83 -18.57 -41.95
N ASN A 7 -5.53 -17.51 -42.39
CA ASN A 7 -5.33 -16.13 -41.92
C ASN A 7 -6.47 -15.21 -42.42
N PHE A 8 -7.07 -14.45 -41.50
CA PHE A 8 -8.06 -13.41 -41.78
C PHE A 8 -7.68 -12.11 -41.04
N PHE A 9 -7.57 -11.03 -41.82
CA PHE A 9 -7.75 -9.59 -41.58
C PHE A 9 -7.10 -8.85 -40.40
N LEU A 10 -6.26 -7.88 -40.76
CA LEU A 10 -5.91 -6.68 -40.02
C LEU A 10 -6.49 -5.47 -40.77
N VAL A 11 -7.26 -4.62 -40.08
CA VAL A 11 -7.78 -3.34 -40.61
C VAL A 11 -6.84 -2.21 -40.20
N LEU A 12 -6.40 -1.43 -41.19
CA LEU A 12 -5.55 -0.25 -41.08
C LEU A 12 -6.43 1.01 -41.17
N VAL A 13 -6.30 1.93 -40.22
CA VAL A 13 -6.90 3.29 -40.29
C VAL A 13 -5.79 4.30 -40.55
N ILE A 14 -5.97 5.09 -41.62
CA ILE A 14 -5.12 6.17 -42.09
C ILE A 14 -5.55 7.48 -41.43
N LEU A 15 -4.60 8.28 -40.95
CA LEU A 15 -4.74 9.73 -40.87
C LEU A 15 -3.36 10.39 -41.01
N ALA A 16 -3.21 11.13 -42.10
CA ALA A 16 -2.03 11.89 -42.48
C ALA A 16 -2.18 13.35 -42.07
N SER A 17 -1.11 13.96 -41.55
CA SER A 17 -0.90 15.41 -41.61
C SER A 17 0.59 15.69 -41.75
N SER A 18 0.91 16.37 -42.85
CA SER A 18 2.22 16.71 -43.40
C SER A 18 2.85 17.95 -42.76
N PHE A 19 4.16 17.92 -42.46
CA PHE A 19 5.06 19.08 -42.52
C PHE A 19 6.49 18.63 -42.86
N SER A 20 7.06 19.24 -43.90
CA SER A 20 8.41 18.98 -44.45
C SER A 20 9.54 19.58 -43.59
N PRO A 21 10.77 19.05 -43.64
CA PRO A 21 11.97 19.78 -43.25
C PRO A 21 12.73 20.35 -44.46
N ILE A 22 13.29 21.54 -44.25
CA ILE A 22 14.11 22.32 -45.19
C ILE A 22 15.55 21.81 -45.19
N ILE A 23 16.14 21.73 -46.37
CA ILE A 23 17.55 21.42 -46.66
C ILE A 23 18.41 22.68 -46.44
N GLY A 24 19.58 22.51 -45.82
CA GLY A 24 20.65 23.52 -45.77
C GLY A 24 22.01 22.86 -45.51
N LEU A 25 22.78 22.69 -46.57
CA LEU A 25 24.18 22.24 -46.60
C LEU A 25 25.13 23.36 -46.13
N ALA A 26 26.20 23.01 -45.41
CA ALA A 26 27.56 23.53 -45.63
C ALA A 26 28.60 22.70 -44.86
N GLU A 27 29.58 22.19 -45.60
CA GLU A 27 30.80 21.50 -45.16
C GLU A 27 31.82 22.49 -44.56
N THR A 28 32.73 22.00 -43.70
CA THR A 28 34.19 22.09 -43.96
C THR A 28 34.97 21.14 -43.04
N ASN A 29 35.85 20.36 -43.66
CA ASN A 29 36.90 19.50 -43.09
C ASN A 29 38.01 20.31 -42.42
N VAL A 30 38.63 19.79 -41.35
CA VAL A 30 40.11 19.79 -41.18
C VAL A 30 40.57 18.54 -40.41
N VAL A 31 41.66 17.97 -40.93
CA VAL A 31 42.44 16.77 -40.59
C VAL A 31 43.37 16.98 -39.38
N GLY A 32 43.73 15.91 -38.68
CA GLY A 32 44.90 15.85 -37.76
C GLY A 32 44.84 14.66 -36.81
N GLN A 33 45.17 13.44 -37.24
CA GLN A 33 46.50 12.79 -37.21
C GLN A 33 46.81 12.08 -35.88
N GLU A 34 47.12 10.79 -36.02
CA GLU A 34 47.51 9.80 -35.01
C GLU A 34 48.75 10.23 -34.19
N MET A 35 48.81 9.79 -32.93
CA MET A 35 50.05 9.25 -32.37
C MET A 35 49.79 8.11 -31.39
N THR A 36 50.39 6.97 -31.74
CA THR A 36 50.61 5.76 -30.97
C THR A 36 51.60 5.97 -29.83
N SER A 37 51.42 5.29 -28.71
CA SER A 37 52.56 4.78 -27.92
C SER A 37 52.18 3.54 -27.11
N ASN A 38 52.85 2.45 -27.43
CA ASN A 38 52.93 1.18 -26.70
C ASN A 38 53.59 1.33 -25.32
N ALA A 39 53.27 0.35 -24.46
CA ALA A 39 54.05 -0.28 -23.37
C ALA A 39 53.18 -0.37 -22.10
N SER A 40 53.14 -1.44 -21.32
CA SER A 40 53.76 -2.77 -21.36
C SER A 40 53.09 -3.57 -20.24
N GLU A 41 53.04 -4.89 -20.40
CA GLU A 41 52.63 -5.87 -19.40
C GLU A 41 53.42 -5.74 -18.08
N SER A 42 52.76 -5.97 -16.94
CA SER A 42 53.32 -6.85 -15.91
C SER A 42 52.23 -7.32 -14.95
N LEU A 43 51.94 -8.62 -15.00
CA LEU A 43 51.34 -9.40 -13.93
C LEU A 43 52.34 -9.49 -12.77
N THR A 44 51.92 -9.17 -11.55
CA THR A 44 52.47 -9.81 -10.36
C THR A 44 51.37 -10.09 -9.34
N ASN A 45 51.30 -11.37 -9.03
CA ASN A 45 50.52 -12.02 -8.00
C ASN A 45 51.40 -12.05 -6.74
N GLU A 46 50.99 -11.51 -5.60
CA GLU A 46 51.58 -11.90 -4.31
C GLU A 46 50.53 -11.88 -3.20
N GLN A 47 50.24 -13.07 -2.70
CA GLN A 47 49.78 -13.29 -1.33
C GLN A 47 50.90 -12.91 -0.37
N THR A 48 50.60 -12.23 0.74
CA THR A 48 51.20 -12.57 2.03
C THR A 48 50.26 -12.20 3.19
N SER A 49 50.33 -13.07 4.18
CA SER A 49 49.57 -13.18 5.42
C SER A 49 50.11 -12.27 6.54
N SER A 50 49.19 -11.91 7.45
CA SER A 50 49.31 -11.80 8.92
C SER A 50 50.54 -11.12 9.54
N ILE A 51 50.30 -10.22 10.50
CA ILE A 51 50.67 -10.41 11.93
C ILE A 51 50.15 -9.23 12.78
N ASP A 52 49.56 -9.61 13.91
CA ASP A 52 49.16 -8.79 15.06
C ASP A 52 50.28 -7.92 15.63
N SER A 53 49.92 -6.77 16.20
CA SER A 53 50.40 -6.43 17.55
C SER A 53 49.51 -5.40 18.24
N ASN A 54 49.01 -5.86 19.40
CA ASN A 54 48.42 -5.14 20.51
C ASN A 54 49.28 -3.94 21.00
N TYR A 55 48.63 -2.88 21.47
CA TYR A 55 48.90 -2.30 22.80
C TYR A 55 47.69 -1.51 23.32
N GLN A 56 47.09 -2.10 24.37
CA GLN A 56 46.45 -1.51 25.56
C GLN A 56 46.99 -0.14 26.00
N SER A 57 46.39 0.66 26.88
CA SER A 57 45.10 0.81 27.58
C SER A 57 45.36 1.88 28.66
N GLU A 58 44.33 2.58 29.15
CA GLU A 58 44.08 2.93 30.58
C GLU A 58 42.96 3.98 30.59
N SER A 59 41.73 3.72 31.05
CA SER A 59 41.21 3.21 32.34
C SER A 59 40.90 4.33 33.34
N THR A 60 39.71 4.22 33.94
CA THR A 60 39.31 4.45 35.35
C THR A 60 37.80 4.73 35.37
N GLU A 61 36.96 4.20 36.27
CA GLU A 61 37.01 3.17 37.32
C GLU A 61 35.55 3.08 37.84
N THR A 62 34.93 1.89 37.90
CA THR A 62 34.52 1.13 39.13
C THR A 62 33.37 1.78 39.95
N THR A 63 32.44 1.07 40.60
CA THR A 63 32.49 -0.26 41.23
C THR A 63 31.08 -0.81 41.47
N GLU A 64 30.95 -2.14 41.45
CA GLU A 64 29.86 -2.96 41.97
C GLU A 64 29.87 -3.05 43.51
N MET A 65 28.72 -3.37 44.14
CA MET A 65 28.55 -4.64 44.88
C MET A 65 27.13 -4.84 45.45
N SER A 66 26.77 -6.13 45.49
CA SER A 66 25.71 -6.88 46.19
C SER A 66 25.50 -6.51 47.68
N ASP A 67 24.46 -6.90 48.43
CA ASP A 67 23.72 -8.17 48.49
C ASP A 67 22.49 -8.07 49.45
N SER A 68 21.54 -9.02 49.31
CA SER A 68 20.73 -9.69 50.36
C SER A 68 19.48 -9.05 51.05
N THR A 69 18.38 -9.82 50.92
CA THR A 69 17.36 -10.26 51.93
C THR A 69 16.12 -9.45 52.38
N SER A 70 14.97 -10.11 52.15
CA SER A 70 13.81 -10.35 53.05
C SER A 70 12.51 -9.52 52.95
N THR A 71 11.48 -10.24 52.47
CA THR A 71 10.12 -10.44 53.03
C THR A 71 9.36 -9.27 53.67
N THR A 72 8.13 -9.02 53.19
CA THR A 72 6.91 -8.96 54.04
C THR A 72 5.62 -8.94 53.21
N ASN A 73 4.63 -9.70 53.73
CA ASN A 73 3.22 -9.71 53.35
C ASN A 73 2.54 -8.35 53.58
N SER A 74 1.48 -8.03 52.84
CA SER A 74 0.11 -7.86 53.38
C SER A 74 -0.88 -7.28 52.36
N GLU A 75 -1.92 -8.09 52.13
CA GLU A 75 -3.36 -7.78 52.16
C GLU A 75 -4.00 -6.63 51.35
N SER A 76 -4.91 -7.11 50.49
CA SER A 76 -6.19 -6.59 50.03
C SER A 76 -7.03 -5.77 51.02
N THR A 77 -7.83 -4.83 50.48
CA THR A 77 -9.20 -4.57 50.96
C THR A 77 -10.15 -4.22 49.79
N SER A 78 -11.18 -5.06 49.64
CA SER A 78 -12.45 -4.79 48.97
C SER A 78 -13.49 -4.42 50.03
N SER A 79 -14.42 -3.51 49.74
CA SER A 79 -15.54 -3.17 50.61
C SER A 79 -16.86 -3.81 50.15
N THR A 80 -17.62 -4.20 51.16
CA THR A 80 -18.75 -5.13 51.19
C THR A 80 -20.03 -4.39 51.58
N SER A 81 -21.19 -4.98 51.27
CA SER A 81 -22.39 -4.97 52.14
C SER A 81 -23.22 -6.23 51.80
N VAL A 82 -23.15 -7.34 52.56
CA VAL A 82 -23.84 -7.68 53.84
C VAL A 82 -25.36 -7.75 53.62
N SER A 83 -26.09 -8.85 53.85
CA SER A 83 -26.30 -9.75 55.03
C SER A 83 -27.25 -10.88 54.58
N ASP A 84 -27.45 -12.07 55.17
CA ASP A 84 -26.94 -12.82 56.33
C ASP A 84 -27.67 -14.20 56.33
N SER A 85 -27.18 -15.15 57.15
CA SER A 85 -27.81 -16.40 57.64
C SER A 85 -27.53 -17.76 56.93
N SER A 86 -26.40 -18.34 57.33
CA SER A 86 -26.23 -19.64 58.05
C SER A 86 -27.05 -20.91 57.72
N THR A 87 -26.26 -21.93 57.32
CA THR A 87 -26.13 -23.32 57.84
C THR A 87 -26.99 -24.51 57.36
N GLN A 88 -26.21 -25.53 56.96
CA GLN A 88 -26.35 -26.99 57.16
C GLN A 88 -27.12 -27.85 56.14
N ASP A 89 -26.31 -28.60 55.38
CA ASP A 89 -26.23 -30.08 55.37
C ASP A 89 -27.37 -30.95 54.78
N ILE A 90 -26.91 -31.96 54.02
CA ILE A 90 -27.51 -33.27 53.69
C ILE A 90 -28.36 -33.39 52.40
N THR A 91 -28.00 -34.48 51.70
CA THR A 91 -28.59 -35.22 50.58
C THR A 91 -30.11 -35.42 50.61
N GLU A 92 -30.76 -35.43 49.43
CA GLU A 92 -31.43 -36.61 48.82
C GLU A 92 -32.31 -36.24 47.61
N SER A 93 -32.59 -37.28 46.82
CA SER A 93 -33.54 -37.41 45.72
C SER A 93 -35.00 -37.01 46.04
N SER A 94 -35.79 -36.67 45.01
CA SER A 94 -36.91 -37.49 44.48
C SER A 94 -37.99 -36.69 43.73
N SER A 95 -38.50 -37.33 42.65
CA SER A 95 -39.87 -37.37 42.08
C SER A 95 -40.83 -36.15 42.07
N SER A 96 -41.56 -35.97 40.97
CA SER A 96 -43.00 -36.36 40.87
C SER A 96 -43.67 -36.02 39.51
N THR A 97 -44.16 -37.07 38.85
CA THR A 97 -45.55 -37.41 38.41
C THR A 97 -46.58 -36.43 37.81
N PHE A 98 -47.48 -37.06 37.00
CA PHE A 98 -48.86 -36.72 36.53
C PHE A 98 -48.98 -35.88 35.23
N ASP A 99 -49.91 -36.10 34.28
CA ASP A 99 -51.14 -36.92 34.12
C ASP A 99 -51.56 -36.88 32.62
N SER A 100 -52.30 -37.88 32.11
CA SER A 100 -53.56 -37.69 31.33
C SER A 100 -54.00 -38.93 30.53
N THR A 101 -55.05 -39.55 31.07
CA THR A 101 -56.35 -39.93 30.46
C THR A 101 -56.47 -40.77 29.17
N THR A 102 -57.20 -41.87 29.34
CA THR A 102 -57.92 -42.69 28.36
C THR A 102 -59.40 -42.27 28.28
N GLU A 103 -60.02 -42.34 27.10
CA GLU A 103 -61.45 -42.64 26.96
C GLU A 103 -61.78 -43.42 25.67
N GLN A 104 -62.80 -44.29 25.82
CA GLN A 104 -63.30 -45.34 24.93
C GLN A 104 -64.20 -44.86 23.78
N THR A 105 -64.40 -45.72 22.77
CA THR A 105 -65.67 -46.24 22.15
C THR A 105 -65.45 -46.58 20.66
N THR A 106 -66.09 -47.48 19.92
CA THR A 106 -66.93 -48.71 20.08
C THR A 106 -67.04 -49.39 18.69
N SER A 107 -67.03 -50.73 18.66
CA SER A 107 -67.70 -51.69 17.73
C SER A 107 -67.70 -51.50 16.20
N SER A 108 -67.27 -52.53 15.45
CA SER A 108 -68.20 -53.44 14.71
C SER A 108 -67.45 -54.55 13.96
N SER A 109 -68.12 -55.70 13.88
CA SER A 109 -67.76 -56.99 13.26
C SER A 109 -67.84 -57.00 11.74
N SER A 110 -66.98 -57.76 11.04
CA SER A 110 -67.37 -58.90 10.16
C SER A 110 -66.21 -59.41 9.29
N GLU A 111 -66.22 -60.74 9.18
CA GLU A 111 -65.75 -61.60 8.07
C GLU A 111 -64.26 -61.96 7.94
N GLU A 112 -64.06 -63.28 8.05
CA GLU A 112 -62.85 -64.07 7.84
C GLU A 112 -62.46 -64.07 6.36
N ASP A 113 -61.16 -63.95 6.09
CA ASP A 113 -60.52 -64.62 4.97
C ASP A 113 -59.16 -65.13 5.46
N ASP A 114 -58.96 -66.43 5.31
CA ASP A 114 -57.75 -67.17 5.65
C ASP A 114 -56.53 -66.57 4.93
N ILE A 115 -55.64 -65.92 5.70
CA ILE A 115 -54.24 -65.79 5.33
C ILE A 115 -53.43 -66.40 6.47
N GLU A 116 -52.88 -67.56 6.14
CA GLU A 116 -51.79 -68.27 6.81
C GLU A 116 -50.89 -67.31 7.63
N LEU A 117 -51.00 -67.39 8.95
CA LEU A 117 -50.11 -66.70 9.89
C LEU A 117 -48.66 -67.15 9.62
N LYS A 118 -47.93 -66.39 8.80
CA LYS A 118 -46.47 -66.34 8.88
C LYS A 118 -46.15 -65.87 10.29
N SER A 119 -45.72 -66.82 11.13
CA SER A 119 -45.07 -66.57 12.42
C SER A 119 -44.16 -65.34 12.31
N ALA A 120 -44.34 -64.36 13.18
CA ALA A 120 -43.47 -63.19 13.27
C ALA A 120 -42.04 -63.66 13.56
N LYS A 121 -41.23 -63.78 12.52
CA LYS A 121 -39.79 -64.05 12.65
C LYS A 121 -39.19 -62.80 13.29
N GLY A 122 -38.70 -62.91 14.52
CA GLY A 122 -37.98 -61.83 15.18
C GLY A 122 -36.74 -61.45 14.37
N LEU A 123 -36.32 -60.18 14.43
CA LEU A 123 -35.12 -59.69 13.75
C LEU A 123 -33.88 -60.49 14.22
N PRO A 124 -33.09 -61.06 13.28
CA PRO A 124 -31.80 -61.66 13.60
C PRO A 124 -30.86 -60.67 14.30
N ASN A 125 -30.02 -61.18 15.20
CA ASN A 125 -28.96 -60.40 15.83
C ASN A 125 -27.71 -60.37 14.94
N LEU A 126 -27.01 -59.23 14.96
CA LEU A 126 -25.75 -59.01 14.28
C LEU A 126 -24.58 -59.20 15.27
N LYS A 127 -23.58 -60.00 14.89
CA LYS A 127 -22.30 -60.13 15.60
C LYS A 127 -21.26 -59.23 14.92
N LEU A 128 -20.95 -58.10 15.53
CA LEU A 128 -19.97 -57.13 15.01
C LEU A 128 -18.72 -57.09 15.91
N MET A 129 -17.55 -57.18 15.28
CA MET A 129 -16.27 -56.82 15.88
C MET A 129 -15.61 -55.73 15.05
N VAL A 130 -14.98 -54.77 15.70
CA VAL A 130 -14.17 -53.73 15.04
C VAL A 130 -12.75 -53.72 15.61
N HIS A 131 -11.75 -53.51 14.76
CA HIS A 131 -10.38 -53.22 15.19
C HIS A 131 -10.19 -51.70 15.23
N ILE A 132 -10.04 -51.15 16.43
CA ILE A 132 -9.88 -49.71 16.65
C ILE A 132 -8.40 -49.44 16.90
N GLN A 133 -7.85 -48.41 16.27
CA GLN A 133 -6.50 -47.95 16.55
C GLN A 133 -6.25 -47.84 18.05
N THR A 134 -5.12 -48.38 18.51
CA THR A 134 -4.66 -48.47 19.92
C THR A 134 -5.51 -49.30 20.88
N ASP A 135 -6.80 -49.49 20.61
CA ASP A 135 -7.68 -50.27 21.50
C ASP A 135 -7.79 -51.74 21.05
N GLY A 136 -7.38 -52.03 19.82
CA GLY A 136 -7.39 -53.37 19.26
C GLY A 136 -8.80 -53.84 18.92
N GLU A 137 -9.00 -55.15 18.97
CA GLU A 137 -10.28 -55.78 18.67
C GLU A 137 -11.31 -55.52 19.78
N THR A 138 -12.44 -54.94 19.41
CA THR A 138 -13.56 -54.64 20.31
C THR A 138 -14.80 -55.38 19.81
N GLN A 139 -15.32 -56.27 20.64
CA GLN A 139 -16.56 -57.02 20.38
C GLN A 139 -17.78 -56.18 20.76
N VAL A 140 -18.75 -56.06 19.87
CA VAL A 140 -20.02 -55.38 20.12
C VAL A 140 -21.07 -56.42 20.55
N PRO A 141 -21.83 -56.20 21.64
CA PRO A 141 -22.89 -57.12 22.05
C PRO A 141 -23.88 -57.42 20.92
N PRO A 142 -24.24 -58.69 20.67
CA PRO A 142 -25.16 -59.04 19.59
C PRO A 142 -26.54 -58.40 19.75
N ALA A 143 -27.01 -57.73 18.69
CA ALA A 143 -28.32 -57.10 18.62
C ALA A 143 -28.71 -56.87 17.15
N SER A 144 -29.99 -56.65 16.86
CA SER A 144 -30.45 -56.28 15.51
C SER A 144 -29.96 -54.88 15.07
N ASN A 145 -29.49 -54.07 16.01
CA ASN A 145 -28.81 -52.80 15.78
C ASN A 145 -27.48 -52.75 16.55
N VAL A 146 -26.37 -52.52 15.85
CA VAL A 146 -25.02 -52.51 16.44
C VAL A 146 -24.28 -51.24 16.07
N THR A 147 -23.48 -50.72 17.00
CA THR A 147 -22.58 -49.58 16.79
C THR A 147 -21.18 -49.98 17.22
N GLY A 148 -20.21 -49.84 16.31
CA GLY A 148 -18.79 -50.13 16.59
C GLY A 148 -17.91 -48.91 16.35
N GLY A 149 -16.85 -48.75 17.15
CA GLY A 149 -15.87 -47.67 17.03
C GLY A 149 -16.05 -46.54 18.03
N THR A 150 -15.47 -45.37 17.73
CA THR A 150 -15.48 -44.21 18.61
C THR A 150 -15.85 -42.93 17.85
N VAL A 151 -16.60 -42.03 18.48
CA VAL A 151 -16.89 -40.69 17.96
C VAL A 151 -16.16 -39.66 18.81
N GLY A 152 -15.45 -38.72 18.18
CA GLY A 152 -14.78 -37.61 18.88
C GLY A 152 -13.47 -37.97 19.60
N GLN A 153 -13.04 -39.24 19.59
CA GLN A 153 -11.77 -39.67 20.20
C GLN A 153 -10.59 -39.66 19.23
N ALA A 154 -10.82 -39.30 17.96
CA ALA A 154 -9.82 -39.26 16.90
C ALA A 154 -9.12 -40.61 16.60
N LYS A 155 -9.75 -41.74 16.96
CA LYS A 155 -9.27 -43.09 16.65
C LYS A 155 -9.91 -43.61 15.37
N ARG A 156 -9.11 -44.21 14.49
CA ARG A 156 -9.59 -44.86 13.25
C ARG A 156 -10.04 -46.30 13.52
N LEU A 157 -11.01 -46.78 12.75
CA LEU A 157 -11.16 -48.21 12.52
C LEU A 157 -10.09 -48.66 11.51
N GLU A 158 -9.50 -49.82 11.75
CA GLU A 158 -8.52 -50.47 10.85
C GLU A 158 -9.08 -51.73 10.20
N GLY A 159 -10.13 -52.33 10.79
CA GLY A 159 -10.85 -53.46 10.22
C GLY A 159 -12.12 -53.81 10.98
N MET A 160 -12.90 -54.76 10.46
CA MET A 160 -14.12 -55.28 11.08
C MET A 160 -14.43 -56.71 10.64
N SER A 161 -15.17 -57.44 11.48
CA SER A 161 -15.89 -58.65 11.08
C SER A 161 -17.36 -58.55 11.45
N LEU A 162 -18.23 -59.07 10.58
CA LEU A 162 -19.69 -59.00 10.71
C LEU A 162 -20.33 -60.33 10.31
N ALA A 163 -21.23 -60.83 11.13
CA ALA A 163 -22.00 -62.04 10.86
C ALA A 163 -23.42 -61.95 11.41
N ILE A 164 -24.31 -62.80 10.92
CA ILE A 164 -25.57 -63.10 11.62
C ILE A 164 -25.25 -64.00 12.81
N ASP A 165 -25.93 -63.77 13.93
CA ASP A 165 -25.90 -64.69 15.06
C ASP A 165 -26.71 -65.95 14.71
N PRO A 166 -26.07 -67.13 14.56
CA PRO A 166 -26.78 -68.36 14.19
C PRO A 166 -27.82 -68.80 15.23
N ASP A 167 -27.68 -68.34 16.49
CA ASP A 167 -28.64 -68.64 17.56
C ASP A 167 -29.89 -67.73 17.51
N SER A 168 -29.89 -66.72 16.63
CA SER A 168 -30.97 -65.72 16.54
C SER A 168 -31.97 -65.98 15.41
N THR A 169 -31.64 -66.86 14.46
CA THR A 169 -32.52 -67.18 13.33
C THR A 169 -32.14 -68.50 12.66
N GLU A 170 -33.13 -69.20 12.11
CA GLU A 170 -32.93 -70.40 11.28
C GLU A 170 -32.93 -70.09 9.77
N LEU A 171 -33.05 -68.80 9.40
CA LEU A 171 -33.05 -68.36 8.01
C LEU A 171 -31.73 -68.65 7.31
N LYS A 172 -31.81 -69.13 6.07
CA LYS A 172 -30.63 -69.32 5.23
C LYS A 172 -30.15 -68.00 4.64
N GLY A 173 -28.85 -67.87 4.48
CA GLY A 173 -28.21 -66.71 3.87
C GLY A 173 -27.00 -66.22 4.64
N SER A 174 -26.34 -65.21 4.09
CA SER A 174 -25.13 -64.62 4.65
C SER A 174 -25.21 -63.10 4.71
N ILE A 175 -24.38 -62.50 5.56
CA ILE A 175 -23.92 -61.12 5.37
C ILE A 175 -22.63 -61.14 4.54
N VAL A 176 -22.62 -60.37 3.46
CA VAL A 176 -21.43 -60.12 2.65
C VAL A 176 -21.04 -58.64 2.73
N TYR A 177 -19.74 -58.37 2.83
CA TYR A 177 -19.26 -56.99 3.02
C TYR A 177 -17.85 -56.77 2.49
N SER A 178 -17.57 -55.53 2.10
CA SER A 178 -16.25 -55.05 1.71
C SER A 178 -15.92 -53.77 2.44
N THR A 179 -14.63 -53.53 2.66
CA THR A 179 -14.12 -52.29 3.25
C THR A 179 -13.19 -51.58 2.27
N HIS A 180 -13.32 -50.26 2.19
CA HIS A 180 -12.37 -49.40 1.49
C HIS A 180 -11.27 -49.02 2.47
N VAL A 181 -10.03 -49.44 2.20
CA VAL A 181 -8.89 -49.26 3.10
C VAL A 181 -7.88 -48.29 2.50
N GLN A 182 -7.28 -47.44 3.32
CA GLN A 182 -6.16 -46.61 2.91
C GLN A 182 -5.11 -47.44 2.16
N THR A 183 -4.67 -46.97 0.98
CA THR A 183 -3.72 -47.64 0.07
C THR A 183 -4.33 -48.75 -0.78
N TYR A 184 -5.22 -49.56 -0.23
CA TYR A 184 -5.77 -50.74 -0.92
C TYR A 184 -7.10 -50.48 -1.62
N GLY A 185 -7.77 -49.37 -1.34
CA GLY A 185 -9.11 -49.12 -1.86
C GLY A 185 -10.05 -50.28 -1.51
N TRP A 186 -10.83 -50.75 -2.48
CA TRP A 186 -11.73 -51.90 -2.34
C TRP A 186 -11.04 -53.26 -2.62
N ASP A 187 -9.73 -53.30 -2.85
CA ASP A 187 -9.02 -54.47 -3.40
C ASP A 187 -8.86 -55.64 -2.41
N LEU A 188 -9.22 -55.46 -1.13
CA LEU A 188 -9.27 -56.55 -0.15
C LEU A 188 -10.44 -57.54 -0.40
N GLY A 189 -11.35 -57.16 -1.30
CA GLY A 189 -12.45 -58.00 -1.78
C GLY A 189 -13.64 -58.11 -0.82
N GLU A 190 -14.61 -58.93 -1.21
CA GLU A 190 -15.77 -59.29 -0.39
C GLU A 190 -15.37 -60.30 0.69
N LYS A 191 -15.96 -60.14 1.87
CA LYS A 191 -15.88 -61.04 3.02
C LYS A 191 -17.26 -61.54 3.36
N ARG A 192 -17.32 -62.73 3.96
CA ARG A 192 -18.56 -63.40 4.34
C ARG A 192 -18.55 -63.77 5.81
N ASP A 193 -19.67 -63.55 6.49
CA ASP A 193 -19.99 -64.05 7.83
C ASP A 193 -18.79 -64.25 8.78
N GLY A 194 -18.33 -63.16 9.38
CA GLY A 194 -17.30 -63.19 10.42
C GLY A 194 -15.86 -63.19 9.89
N GLU A 195 -15.64 -63.31 8.58
CA GLU A 195 -14.33 -63.12 7.97
C GLU A 195 -13.79 -61.68 8.17
N PHE A 196 -12.55 -61.52 8.62
CA PHE A 196 -12.01 -60.19 8.86
C PHE A 196 -11.81 -59.37 7.56
N SER A 197 -12.32 -58.14 7.53
CA SER A 197 -12.14 -57.16 6.45
C SER A 197 -11.41 -55.92 6.98
N GLY A 198 -10.22 -55.63 6.45
CA GLY A 198 -9.37 -54.52 6.90
C GLY A 198 -7.92 -54.95 7.12
N THR A 199 -7.23 -54.29 8.05
CA THR A 199 -5.83 -54.58 8.40
C THR A 199 -5.65 -54.67 9.91
N ILE A 200 -4.65 -55.43 10.34
CA ILE A 200 -4.18 -55.48 11.73
C ILE A 200 -2.67 -55.22 11.70
N GLY A 201 -2.19 -54.26 12.50
CA GLY A 201 -0.76 -53.98 12.63
C GLY A 201 -0.12 -53.20 11.48
N GLU A 202 -0.87 -52.90 10.41
CA GLU A 202 -0.37 -52.10 9.27
C GLU A 202 -0.62 -50.59 9.42
N ALA A 203 -1.33 -50.18 10.47
CA ALA A 203 -1.74 -48.81 10.74
C ALA A 203 -2.53 -48.15 9.59
N LYS A 204 -3.30 -48.95 8.81
CA LYS A 204 -4.15 -48.45 7.73
C LYS A 204 -5.58 -48.25 8.23
N ARG A 205 -6.16 -47.09 7.91
CA ARG A 205 -7.56 -46.77 8.25
C ARG A 205 -8.53 -47.39 7.25
N LEU A 206 -9.70 -47.78 7.73
CA LEU A 206 -10.91 -47.87 6.92
C LEU A 206 -11.37 -46.46 6.53
N GLU A 207 -11.98 -46.33 5.36
CA GLU A 207 -12.51 -45.06 4.83
C GLU A 207 -13.99 -45.19 4.39
N ALA A 208 -14.41 -46.37 3.92
CA ALA A 208 -15.79 -46.68 3.54
C ALA A 208 -16.11 -48.19 3.68
N VAL A 209 -17.40 -48.55 3.62
CA VAL A 209 -17.91 -49.92 3.72
C VAL A 209 -19.06 -50.17 2.73
N LYS A 210 -19.24 -51.42 2.31
CA LYS A 210 -20.44 -51.95 1.65
C LYS A 210 -20.87 -53.22 2.38
N ILE A 211 -22.15 -53.39 2.62
CA ILE A 211 -22.75 -54.53 3.33
C ILE A 211 -24.04 -54.93 2.61
N ASN A 212 -24.20 -56.22 2.31
CA ASN A 212 -25.40 -56.77 1.69
C ASN A 212 -25.81 -58.10 2.35
N LEU A 213 -27.05 -58.51 2.13
CA LEU A 213 -27.60 -59.80 2.54
C LEU A 213 -27.70 -60.75 1.33
N THR A 214 -27.74 -62.06 1.57
CA THR A 214 -28.00 -63.08 0.55
C THR A 214 -29.11 -64.04 0.95
N ASP A 215 -29.68 -64.75 -0.02
CA ASP A 215 -30.67 -65.82 0.16
C ASP A 215 -31.91 -65.37 0.98
N GLU A 216 -32.43 -66.21 1.87
CA GLU A 216 -33.67 -65.94 2.61
C GLU A 216 -33.56 -64.67 3.49
N LEU A 217 -32.35 -64.31 3.93
CA LEU A 217 -32.12 -63.04 4.65
C LEU A 217 -32.33 -61.81 3.77
N GLU A 218 -31.95 -61.86 2.48
CA GLU A 218 -32.19 -60.78 1.54
C GLU A 218 -33.68 -60.63 1.21
N GLU A 219 -34.41 -61.74 1.17
CA GLU A 219 -35.85 -61.76 0.91
C GLU A 219 -36.66 -61.18 2.07
N ASP A 220 -36.30 -61.53 3.31
CA ASP A 220 -37.06 -61.16 4.51
C ASP A 220 -36.59 -59.84 5.15
N TYR A 221 -35.37 -59.36 4.87
CA TYR A 221 -34.80 -58.17 5.53
C TYR A 221 -34.09 -57.18 4.60
N ASP A 222 -33.94 -55.95 5.10
CA ASP A 222 -33.04 -54.94 4.59
C ASP A 222 -31.99 -54.58 5.64
N ILE A 223 -30.74 -54.35 5.20
CA ILE A 223 -29.65 -53.89 6.06
C ILE A 223 -29.31 -52.43 5.76
N TYR A 224 -29.43 -51.59 6.79
CA TYR A 224 -29.02 -50.19 6.75
C TYR A 224 -27.74 -49.99 7.53
N TYR A 225 -26.82 -49.18 7.00
CA TYR A 225 -25.57 -48.86 7.68
C TYR A 225 -25.09 -47.45 7.34
N ARG A 226 -24.42 -46.81 8.30
CA ARG A 226 -23.76 -45.52 8.09
C ARG A 226 -22.46 -45.45 8.85
N VAL A 227 -21.61 -44.50 8.48
CA VAL A 227 -20.31 -44.33 9.11
C VAL A 227 -20.09 -42.91 9.58
N HIS A 228 -19.33 -42.78 10.67
CA HIS A 228 -18.76 -41.53 11.13
C HIS A 228 -17.38 -41.37 10.52
N SER A 229 -17.22 -40.45 9.58
CA SER A 229 -15.94 -40.16 8.93
C SER A 229 -15.29 -38.89 9.53
N GLN A 230 -13.97 -38.91 9.67
CA GLN A 230 -13.20 -37.76 10.11
C GLN A 230 -13.53 -36.54 9.25
N THR A 231 -13.82 -35.40 9.87
CA THR A 231 -14.24 -34.13 9.22
C THR A 231 -15.68 -34.12 8.71
N PHE A 232 -16.25 -35.25 8.28
CA PHE A 232 -17.60 -35.33 7.72
C PHE A 232 -18.69 -35.65 8.75
N GLY A 233 -18.31 -36.21 9.91
CA GLY A 233 -19.27 -36.66 10.90
C GLY A 233 -20.03 -37.91 10.42
N TRP A 234 -21.25 -38.09 10.93
CA TRP A 234 -22.16 -39.15 10.46
C TRP A 234 -22.70 -38.82 9.08
N LEU A 235 -22.39 -39.67 8.10
CA LEU A 235 -23.01 -39.62 6.77
C LEU A 235 -24.40 -40.28 6.79
N GLY A 236 -25.13 -40.20 5.67
CA GLY A 236 -26.43 -40.84 5.52
C GLY A 236 -26.39 -42.36 5.64
N TRP A 237 -27.55 -42.98 5.83
CA TRP A 237 -27.71 -44.43 5.83
C TRP A 237 -27.66 -45.01 4.41
N ALA A 238 -26.67 -45.84 4.14
CA ALA A 238 -26.65 -46.75 3.00
C ALA A 238 -27.60 -47.92 3.25
N LYS A 239 -28.03 -48.57 2.16
CA LYS A 239 -28.91 -49.74 2.14
C LYS A 239 -28.31 -50.79 1.22
N ASN A 240 -28.35 -52.06 1.61
CA ASN A 240 -28.15 -53.25 0.74
C ASN A 240 -27.12 -53.05 -0.39
N GLY A 241 -25.84 -53.15 -0.07
CA GLY A 241 -24.72 -53.07 -1.01
C GLY A 241 -24.28 -51.65 -1.42
N ASN A 242 -25.08 -50.60 -1.17
CA ASN A 242 -24.69 -49.21 -1.47
C ASN A 242 -23.51 -48.73 -0.59
N GLU A 243 -22.61 -47.90 -1.12
CA GLU A 243 -21.47 -47.42 -0.33
C GLU A 243 -21.88 -46.57 0.88
N ALA A 244 -21.17 -46.74 2.00
CA ALA A 244 -21.19 -45.82 3.14
C ALA A 244 -19.76 -45.36 3.48
N GLY A 245 -19.51 -44.04 3.54
CA GLY A 245 -18.21 -43.48 3.94
C GLY A 245 -17.61 -42.48 2.97
N THR A 246 -16.29 -42.40 2.98
CA THR A 246 -15.54 -41.46 2.14
C THR A 246 -14.43 -42.16 1.39
N SER A 247 -14.12 -41.74 0.17
CA SER A 247 -12.93 -42.18 -0.56
C SER A 247 -12.19 -40.99 -1.19
N GLY A 248 -10.86 -41.10 -1.33
CA GLY A 248 -10.01 -40.08 -1.95
C GLY A 248 -9.65 -38.88 -1.05
N PHE A 249 -10.40 -38.62 0.03
CA PHE A 249 -10.12 -37.52 0.97
C PHE A 249 -9.09 -37.83 2.06
N ALA A 250 -8.59 -39.07 2.10
CA ALA A 250 -7.73 -39.57 3.16
C ALA A 250 -8.32 -39.42 4.58
N LYS A 251 -9.64 -39.52 4.72
CA LYS A 251 -10.35 -39.42 6.01
C LYS A 251 -10.62 -40.80 6.59
N ARG A 252 -10.33 -40.96 7.89
CA ARG A 252 -10.60 -42.20 8.62
C ARG A 252 -12.08 -42.36 8.94
N LEU A 253 -12.57 -43.58 8.82
CA LEU A 253 -13.78 -44.04 9.46
C LEU A 253 -13.46 -44.22 10.96
N GLU A 254 -14.25 -43.57 11.83
CA GLU A 254 -14.07 -43.61 13.29
C GLU A 254 -15.11 -44.50 13.99
N SER A 255 -16.33 -44.54 13.45
CA SER A 255 -17.41 -45.42 13.95
C SER A 255 -18.35 -45.86 12.81
N ILE A 256 -19.04 -46.98 13.00
CA ILE A 256 -20.05 -47.54 12.10
C ILE A 256 -21.32 -47.90 12.88
N GLN A 257 -22.47 -47.63 12.29
CA GLN A 257 -23.78 -48.11 12.75
C GLN A 257 -24.37 -49.03 11.70
N ILE A 258 -24.95 -50.14 12.15
CA ILE A 258 -25.57 -51.15 11.30
C ILE A 258 -26.88 -51.55 11.95
N GLN A 259 -27.96 -51.61 11.17
CA GLN A 259 -29.27 -52.00 11.64
C GLN A 259 -29.98 -52.86 10.60
N LEU A 260 -30.46 -54.02 11.05
CA LEU A 260 -31.33 -54.90 10.29
C LEU A 260 -32.79 -54.50 10.53
N VAL A 261 -33.59 -54.47 9.47
CA VAL A 261 -35.03 -54.19 9.53
C VAL A 261 -35.79 -55.13 8.60
N GLU A 262 -37.08 -55.35 8.85
CA GLU A 262 -37.95 -56.13 7.95
C GLU A 262 -37.93 -55.54 6.53
N LYS A 263 -38.04 -56.41 5.53
CA LYS A 263 -37.99 -56.01 4.12
C LYS A 263 -38.95 -54.86 3.81
N GLY A 264 -38.44 -53.81 3.18
CA GLY A 264 -39.23 -52.65 2.78
C GLY A 264 -39.48 -51.63 3.88
N SER A 265 -39.00 -51.87 5.10
CA SER A 265 -39.09 -50.89 6.20
C SER A 265 -38.30 -49.61 5.92
N PRO A 266 -38.74 -48.45 6.47
CA PRO A 266 -38.05 -47.19 6.31
C PRO A 266 -36.65 -47.23 6.92
N ALA A 267 -35.74 -46.41 6.38
CA ALA A 267 -34.40 -46.26 6.94
C ALA A 267 -34.46 -45.70 8.38
N PRO A 268 -33.50 -46.05 9.26
CA PRO A 268 -33.46 -45.54 10.63
C PRO A 268 -33.25 -44.02 10.74
N GLY A 269 -32.87 -43.36 9.65
CA GLY A 269 -32.68 -41.91 9.58
C GLY A 269 -32.40 -41.44 8.15
N ASN A 270 -31.80 -40.26 8.01
CA ASN A 270 -31.52 -39.65 6.71
C ASN A 270 -30.64 -40.57 5.83
N THR A 271 -31.08 -40.84 4.60
CA THR A 271 -30.36 -41.63 3.58
C THR A 271 -29.62 -40.76 2.58
N ASP A 272 -29.63 -39.43 2.73
CA ASP A 272 -28.90 -38.52 1.85
C ASP A 272 -27.39 -38.67 2.03
N LYS A 273 -26.68 -38.89 0.91
CA LYS A 273 -25.21 -38.99 0.82
C LYS A 273 -24.60 -39.94 1.84
N PRO A 274 -24.90 -41.24 1.75
CA PRO A 274 -24.21 -42.21 2.59
C PRO A 274 -22.73 -42.31 2.23
N TYR A 275 -22.36 -41.94 1.00
CA TYR A 275 -21.00 -41.98 0.47
C TYR A 275 -20.60 -40.69 -0.25
N VAL A 276 -19.36 -40.24 -0.03
CA VAL A 276 -18.75 -39.09 -0.72
C VAL A 276 -17.37 -39.48 -1.27
N SER A 277 -17.13 -39.23 -2.56
CA SER A 277 -15.86 -39.54 -3.23
C SER A 277 -15.33 -38.35 -4.00
N THR A 278 -14.01 -38.27 -4.16
CA THR A 278 -13.35 -37.31 -5.05
C THR A 278 -13.50 -37.63 -6.54
N ASP A 279 -13.96 -38.82 -6.91
CA ASP A 279 -13.98 -39.28 -8.30
C ASP A 279 -15.31 -38.96 -9.02
N ASN A 280 -16.40 -38.79 -8.26
CA ASN A 280 -17.74 -38.53 -8.78
C ASN A 280 -18.33 -37.24 -8.17
N VAL A 281 -17.61 -36.12 -8.36
CA VAL A 281 -18.00 -34.82 -7.80
C VAL A 281 -18.96 -34.10 -8.75
N THR A 282 -20.15 -33.74 -8.25
CA THR A 282 -21.12 -32.90 -8.96
C THR A 282 -20.84 -31.44 -8.63
N GLN A 283 -20.36 -30.67 -9.61
CA GLN A 283 -20.04 -29.25 -9.39
C GLN A 283 -21.30 -28.39 -9.23
N PRO A 284 -21.43 -27.61 -8.13
CA PRO A 284 -22.51 -26.64 -7.98
C PRO A 284 -22.46 -25.55 -9.07
N SER A 285 -23.62 -24.96 -9.39
CA SER A 285 -23.69 -23.82 -10.31
C SER A 285 -23.40 -22.52 -9.56
N LEU A 286 -22.44 -21.72 -10.04
CA LEU A 286 -22.04 -20.46 -9.41
C LEU A 286 -22.79 -19.29 -10.05
N HIS A 287 -23.37 -18.46 -9.20
CA HIS A 287 -24.04 -17.22 -9.58
C HIS A 287 -23.33 -16.03 -8.96
N LEU A 288 -23.16 -14.97 -9.74
CA LEU A 288 -22.63 -13.69 -9.30
C LEU A 288 -23.58 -12.58 -9.73
N SER A 289 -24.05 -11.82 -8.75
CA SER A 289 -24.68 -10.52 -8.97
C SER A 289 -23.74 -9.42 -8.48
N SER A 290 -23.57 -8.37 -9.27
CA SER A 290 -22.74 -7.21 -8.93
C SER A 290 -23.54 -5.92 -9.05
N HIS A 291 -23.53 -5.09 -8.01
CA HIS A 291 -24.10 -3.75 -8.04
C HIS A 291 -23.05 -2.76 -8.52
N VAL A 292 -23.23 -2.22 -9.72
CA VAL A 292 -22.31 -1.28 -10.36
C VAL A 292 -22.86 0.13 -10.25
N GLN A 293 -22.00 1.10 -9.91
CA GLN A 293 -22.36 2.50 -9.91
C GLN A 293 -23.08 2.90 -11.21
N THR A 294 -24.22 3.59 -11.08
CA THR A 294 -25.09 4.03 -12.19
C THR A 294 -25.91 2.91 -12.84
N TYR A 295 -25.42 1.67 -12.92
CA TYR A 295 -26.12 0.59 -13.61
C TYR A 295 -26.98 -0.28 -12.69
N GLY A 296 -26.73 -0.25 -11.38
CA GLY A 296 -27.44 -1.09 -10.42
C GLY A 296 -26.99 -2.54 -10.50
N TRP A 297 -27.89 -3.47 -10.16
CA TRP A 297 -27.61 -4.90 -10.16
C TRP A 297 -27.51 -5.46 -11.58
N GLN A 298 -26.43 -6.21 -11.81
CA GLN A 298 -26.19 -7.01 -13.02
C GLN A 298 -25.90 -8.45 -12.59
N GLU A 299 -26.38 -9.43 -13.36
CA GLU A 299 -26.26 -10.86 -13.01
C GLU A 299 -25.48 -11.66 -14.06
N SER A 300 -24.76 -12.66 -13.59
CA SER A 300 -24.11 -13.68 -14.42
C SER A 300 -24.17 -15.05 -13.72
N GLN A 301 -24.29 -16.12 -14.50
CA GLN A 301 -24.39 -17.50 -14.01
C GLN A 301 -23.55 -18.43 -14.88
N SER A 302 -22.86 -19.38 -14.26
CA SER A 302 -22.11 -20.44 -14.93
C SER A 302 -21.78 -21.57 -13.96
N SER A 303 -21.63 -22.81 -14.45
CA SER A 303 -21.04 -23.89 -13.65
C SER A 303 -19.52 -23.77 -13.50
N GLY A 304 -18.88 -22.76 -14.12
CA GLY A 304 -17.44 -22.53 -14.06
C GLY A 304 -17.09 -21.09 -13.70
N LEU A 305 -16.70 -20.30 -14.71
CA LEU A 305 -16.31 -18.90 -14.57
C LEU A 305 -17.53 -17.98 -14.68
N VAL A 306 -17.69 -17.08 -13.71
CA VAL A 306 -18.61 -15.94 -13.75
C VAL A 306 -17.85 -14.63 -13.64
N SER A 307 -18.43 -13.55 -14.18
CA SER A 307 -17.83 -12.22 -14.20
C SER A 307 -18.88 -11.14 -13.95
N GLY A 308 -18.54 -10.14 -13.16
CA GLY A 308 -19.42 -9.01 -12.85
C GLY A 308 -18.67 -7.68 -12.90
N GLY A 309 -19.40 -6.58 -13.10
CA GLY A 309 -18.83 -5.25 -13.27
C GLY A 309 -18.44 -4.91 -14.71
N VAL A 310 -17.73 -3.79 -14.85
CA VAL A 310 -17.29 -3.24 -16.15
C VAL A 310 -15.87 -2.71 -16.05
N THR A 311 -15.07 -2.90 -17.09
CA THR A 311 -13.73 -2.32 -17.21
C THR A 311 -13.76 -1.14 -18.18
N GLY A 312 -12.82 -0.18 -18.05
CA GLY A 312 -12.69 0.96 -18.98
C GLY A 312 -13.73 2.09 -18.84
N GLU A 313 -14.86 1.84 -18.16
CA GLU A 313 -15.97 2.78 -17.98
C GLU A 313 -15.84 3.67 -16.71
N ALA A 314 -14.77 3.48 -15.93
CA ALA A 314 -14.53 4.16 -14.65
C ALA A 314 -15.67 4.03 -13.61
N LYS A 315 -16.43 2.93 -13.66
CA LYS A 315 -17.50 2.61 -12.69
C LYS A 315 -16.98 1.71 -11.58
N ARG A 316 -17.39 1.98 -10.33
CA ARG A 316 -17.06 1.13 -9.16
C ARG A 316 -18.10 0.02 -8.97
N LEU A 317 -17.66 -1.11 -8.44
CA LEU A 317 -18.53 -2.02 -7.70
C LEU A 317 -18.87 -1.42 -6.33
N GLU A 318 -20.12 -1.56 -5.92
CA GLU A 318 -20.62 -1.11 -4.62
C GLU A 318 -21.08 -2.29 -3.75
N ALA A 319 -21.58 -3.37 -4.37
CA ALA A 319 -21.96 -4.60 -3.69
C ALA A 319 -21.82 -5.84 -4.59
N ILE A 320 -21.72 -7.02 -4.00
CA ILE A 320 -21.80 -8.33 -4.67
C ILE A 320 -22.70 -9.30 -3.91
N GLN A 321 -23.27 -10.26 -4.64
CA GLN A 321 -23.91 -11.47 -4.11
C GLN A 321 -23.36 -12.68 -4.87
N LEU A 322 -22.90 -13.69 -4.14
CA LEU A 322 -22.47 -14.97 -4.69
C LEU A 322 -23.39 -16.06 -4.16
N ARG A 323 -23.90 -16.91 -5.05
CA ARG A 323 -24.77 -18.02 -4.70
C ARG A 323 -24.32 -19.31 -5.39
N LEU A 324 -24.42 -20.42 -4.68
CA LEU A 324 -24.23 -21.76 -5.23
C LEU A 324 -25.59 -22.46 -5.33
N ASP A 325 -26.01 -22.74 -6.56
CA ASP A 325 -27.22 -23.49 -6.86
C ASP A 325 -26.90 -24.96 -7.10
N ASN A 326 -27.87 -25.84 -6.81
CA ASN A 326 -27.70 -27.30 -6.86
C ASN A 326 -26.50 -27.79 -6.04
N ASN A 327 -26.15 -27.09 -4.96
CA ASN A 327 -25.11 -27.54 -4.06
C ASN A 327 -25.60 -28.82 -3.36
N ILE A 328 -25.05 -29.90 -3.88
CA ILE A 328 -24.81 -31.17 -3.23
C ILE A 328 -24.65 -31.05 -1.73
N TYR A 329 -23.51 -30.47 -1.36
CA TYR A 329 -22.69 -30.86 -0.22
C TYR A 329 -22.97 -29.99 0.99
N ASP A 330 -22.58 -30.50 2.17
CA ASP A 330 -22.50 -29.66 3.37
C ASP A 330 -21.47 -28.53 3.17
N GLY A 331 -21.77 -27.36 3.71
CA GLY A 331 -20.99 -26.13 3.55
C GLY A 331 -21.51 -25.19 2.45
N ASP A 332 -21.02 -23.95 2.48
CA ASP A 332 -21.48 -22.83 1.66
C ASP A 332 -20.33 -22.04 1.04
N ILE A 333 -20.67 -21.13 0.12
CA ILE A 333 -19.80 -20.02 -0.27
C ILE A 333 -19.95 -18.85 0.71
N GLU A 334 -18.84 -18.40 1.27
CA GLU A 334 -18.77 -17.23 2.13
C GLU A 334 -17.87 -16.16 1.53
N TYR A 335 -18.25 -14.89 1.64
CA TYR A 335 -17.52 -13.79 1.06
C TYR A 335 -17.71 -12.49 1.83
N ARG A 336 -16.72 -11.61 1.77
CA ARG A 336 -16.78 -10.27 2.34
C ARG A 336 -16.11 -9.24 1.45
N ALA A 337 -16.50 -7.99 1.63
CA ALA A 337 -15.94 -6.84 0.94
C ALA A 337 -15.22 -5.91 1.94
N HIS A 338 -14.14 -5.30 1.48
CA HIS A 338 -13.55 -4.10 2.08
C HIS A 338 -14.18 -2.88 1.41
N VAL A 339 -14.94 -2.09 2.16
CA VAL A 339 -15.70 -0.96 1.64
C VAL A 339 -15.08 0.36 2.08
N GLN A 340 -15.05 1.34 1.18
CA GLN A 340 -14.60 2.71 1.49
C GLN A 340 -15.24 3.23 2.79
N SER A 341 -14.39 3.75 3.69
CA SER A 341 -14.78 4.28 5.02
C SER A 341 -15.21 3.24 6.07
N TYR A 342 -15.48 1.98 5.69
CA TYR A 342 -15.90 0.93 6.62
C TYR A 342 -14.85 -0.15 6.85
N GLY A 343 -13.93 -0.32 5.89
CA GLY A 343 -12.96 -1.41 5.96
C GLY A 343 -13.60 -2.76 5.65
N TRP A 344 -13.00 -3.84 6.15
CA TRP A 344 -13.52 -5.20 6.00
C TRP A 344 -14.83 -5.39 6.78
N GLN A 345 -15.89 -5.76 6.07
CA GLN A 345 -17.17 -6.17 6.68
C GLN A 345 -17.13 -7.66 7.08
N SER A 346 -18.13 -8.10 7.86
CA SER A 346 -18.32 -9.52 8.20
C SER A 346 -18.57 -10.38 6.95
N TYR A 347 -18.18 -11.65 7.01
CA TYR A 347 -18.53 -12.63 5.98
C TYR A 347 -20.05 -12.74 5.83
N GLN A 348 -20.46 -12.81 4.58
CA GLN A 348 -21.82 -13.04 4.12
C GLN A 348 -21.87 -14.41 3.46
N THR A 349 -23.02 -15.05 3.52
CA THR A 349 -23.20 -16.43 3.05
C THR A 349 -24.22 -16.45 1.91
N ASN A 350 -23.94 -17.28 0.90
CA ASN A 350 -24.85 -17.76 -0.14
C ASN A 350 -26.05 -16.83 -0.49
N GLY A 351 -25.80 -15.81 -1.30
CA GLY A 351 -26.81 -14.87 -1.80
C GLY A 351 -26.99 -13.60 -0.96
N ALA A 352 -26.44 -13.52 0.25
CA ALA A 352 -26.46 -12.30 1.06
C ALA A 352 -25.60 -11.17 0.46
N ILE A 353 -25.94 -9.91 0.73
CA ILE A 353 -25.23 -8.76 0.13
C ILE A 353 -23.92 -8.50 0.89
N ALA A 354 -22.79 -8.53 0.19
CA ALA A 354 -21.51 -7.97 0.68
C ALA A 354 -21.23 -6.63 0.00
N GLY A 355 -20.95 -5.58 0.77
CA GLY A 355 -20.82 -4.21 0.27
C GLY A 355 -21.96 -3.30 0.76
N THR A 356 -22.30 -2.29 -0.04
CA THR A 356 -23.36 -1.33 0.26
C THR A 356 -24.19 -1.04 -0.99
N THR A 357 -25.48 -0.76 -0.81
CA THR A 357 -26.33 -0.20 -1.86
C THR A 357 -26.83 1.17 -1.42
N ASN A 358 -26.99 2.11 -2.34
CA ASN A 358 -27.49 3.48 -2.09
C ASN A 358 -26.63 4.40 -1.20
N GLU A 359 -25.42 3.99 -0.81
CA GLU A 359 -24.52 4.82 0.00
C GLU A 359 -23.37 5.46 -0.81
N ALA A 360 -23.31 5.16 -2.11
CA ALA A 360 -22.26 5.60 -3.02
C ALA A 360 -20.83 5.24 -2.57
N LYS A 361 -20.65 4.15 -1.81
CA LYS A 361 -19.36 3.64 -1.36
C LYS A 361 -18.83 2.57 -2.31
N ARG A 362 -17.54 2.65 -2.64
CA ARG A 362 -16.84 1.64 -3.45
C ARG A 362 -16.41 0.44 -2.61
N ILE A 363 -16.44 -0.74 -3.22
CA ILE A 363 -15.61 -1.87 -2.81
C ILE A 363 -14.17 -1.59 -3.24
N GLU A 364 -13.21 -1.92 -2.39
CA GLU A 364 -11.76 -1.77 -2.63
C GLU A 364 -11.03 -3.13 -2.64
N ALA A 365 -11.53 -4.11 -1.89
CA ALA A 365 -11.03 -5.48 -1.88
C ALA A 365 -12.15 -6.50 -1.57
N ILE A 366 -11.93 -7.76 -1.92
CA ILE A 366 -12.87 -8.88 -1.75
C ILE A 366 -12.10 -10.09 -1.22
N GLN A 367 -12.78 -10.91 -0.42
CA GLN A 367 -12.28 -12.19 0.06
C GLN A 367 -13.42 -13.21 0.04
N ILE A 368 -13.16 -14.39 -0.51
CA ILE A 368 -14.13 -15.47 -0.78
C ILE A 368 -13.54 -16.80 -0.32
N ARG A 369 -14.33 -17.61 0.37
CA ARG A 369 -13.98 -18.96 0.86
C ARG A 369 -15.14 -19.92 0.74
N LEU A 370 -14.83 -21.21 0.85
CA LEU A 370 -15.81 -22.30 0.94
C LEU A 370 -15.75 -22.91 2.34
N THR A 371 -16.88 -23.40 2.85
CA THR A 371 -16.96 -24.06 4.16
C THR A 371 -17.39 -25.53 4.02
N GLY A 372 -17.47 -26.26 5.14
CA GLY A 372 -17.96 -27.64 5.21
C GLY A 372 -17.23 -28.62 4.26
N THR A 373 -17.97 -29.64 3.85
CA THR A 373 -17.53 -30.63 2.83
C THR A 373 -17.15 -29.97 1.50
N LEU A 374 -17.85 -28.91 1.11
CA LEU A 374 -17.61 -28.20 -0.13
C LEU A 374 -16.16 -27.69 -0.24
N SER A 375 -15.59 -27.18 0.86
CA SER A 375 -14.19 -26.74 0.94
C SER A 375 -13.16 -27.86 0.72
N GLN A 376 -13.55 -29.12 0.94
CA GLN A 376 -12.70 -30.30 0.75
C GLN A 376 -12.79 -30.85 -0.68
N LEU A 377 -13.83 -30.47 -1.43
CA LEU A 377 -14.10 -30.92 -2.79
C LEU A 377 -13.74 -29.91 -3.86
N PHE A 378 -13.80 -28.61 -3.52
CA PHE A 378 -13.58 -27.53 -4.46
C PHE A 378 -12.56 -26.51 -3.93
N ASP A 379 -11.98 -25.78 -4.88
CA ASP A 379 -11.28 -24.53 -4.65
C ASP A 379 -12.05 -23.40 -5.35
N VAL A 380 -12.05 -22.21 -4.75
CA VAL A 380 -12.58 -20.99 -5.35
C VAL A 380 -11.42 -20.07 -5.71
N TYR A 381 -11.32 -19.75 -7.00
CA TYR A 381 -10.39 -18.77 -7.55
C TYR A 381 -11.14 -17.49 -7.88
N TYR A 382 -10.56 -16.34 -7.57
CA TYR A 382 -11.15 -15.05 -7.90
C TYR A 382 -10.10 -13.97 -8.10
N ARG A 383 -10.42 -12.99 -8.92
CA ARG A 383 -9.59 -11.79 -9.08
C ARG A 383 -10.46 -10.58 -9.33
N VAL A 384 -9.90 -9.41 -9.08
CA VAL A 384 -10.59 -8.14 -9.32
C VAL A 384 -9.79 -7.25 -10.26
N HIS A 385 -10.51 -6.46 -11.05
CA HIS A 385 -9.96 -5.34 -11.79
C HIS A 385 -10.08 -4.09 -10.91
N ILE A 386 -8.95 -3.46 -10.55
CA ILE A 386 -8.96 -2.24 -9.75
C ILE A 386 -8.50 -1.04 -10.56
N GLN A 387 -9.03 0.13 -10.22
CA GLN A 387 -8.67 1.40 -10.85
C GLN A 387 -7.15 1.59 -10.93
N SER A 388 -6.65 1.97 -12.09
CA SER A 388 -5.23 2.23 -12.41
C SER A 388 -4.32 1.00 -12.53
N PHE A 389 -4.60 -0.12 -11.86
CA PHE A 389 -3.77 -1.33 -11.91
C PHE A 389 -4.27 -2.37 -12.91
N GLY A 390 -5.57 -2.38 -13.21
CA GLY A 390 -6.16 -3.39 -14.07
C GLY A 390 -6.50 -4.67 -13.30
N TRP A 391 -6.53 -5.80 -14.01
CA TRP A 391 -6.72 -7.13 -13.40
C TRP A 391 -5.51 -7.50 -12.55
N LEU A 392 -5.76 -7.80 -11.28
CA LEU A 392 -4.76 -8.39 -10.38
C LEU A 392 -4.68 -9.92 -10.59
N GLY A 393 -3.71 -10.55 -9.92
CA GLY A 393 -3.61 -12.00 -9.91
C GLY A 393 -4.81 -12.70 -9.27
N TRP A 394 -4.96 -13.99 -9.58
CA TRP A 394 -5.97 -14.87 -8.99
C TRP A 394 -5.65 -15.17 -7.52
N ALA A 395 -6.52 -14.71 -6.63
CA ALA A 395 -6.62 -15.19 -5.25
C ALA A 395 -7.28 -16.58 -5.22
N LYS A 396 -6.90 -17.39 -4.24
CA LYS A 396 -7.47 -18.70 -3.95
C LYS A 396 -7.97 -18.75 -2.52
N ASN A 397 -9.12 -19.37 -2.27
CA ASN A 397 -9.59 -19.80 -0.93
C ASN A 397 -9.16 -18.88 0.23
N ASP A 398 -9.96 -17.88 0.52
CA ASP A 398 -9.72 -16.93 1.60
C ASP A 398 -8.47 -16.05 1.44
N GLN A 399 -7.78 -16.03 0.29
CA GLN A 399 -6.77 -15.01 0.00
C GLN A 399 -7.41 -13.67 -0.38
N MET A 400 -6.91 -12.55 0.13
CA MET A 400 -7.45 -11.24 -0.26
C MET A 400 -7.24 -10.96 -1.76
N SER A 401 -8.20 -10.28 -2.38
CA SER A 401 -8.09 -9.76 -3.75
C SER A 401 -8.48 -8.28 -3.82
N GLY A 402 -7.69 -7.44 -4.48
CA GLY A 402 -7.93 -6.00 -4.59
C GLY A 402 -6.89 -5.15 -3.86
N SER A 403 -7.32 -4.08 -3.18
CA SER A 403 -6.40 -3.22 -2.43
C SER A 403 -7.00 -2.63 -1.18
N VAL A 404 -6.16 -2.30 -0.19
CA VAL A 404 -6.53 -1.53 0.99
C VAL A 404 -5.60 -0.34 1.15
N ALA A 405 -6.09 0.77 1.72
CA ALA A 405 -5.35 2.03 1.93
C ALA A 405 -4.86 2.77 0.67
N LEU A 406 -5.04 2.22 -0.54
CA LEU A 406 -4.71 2.90 -1.80
C LEU A 406 -5.85 3.78 -2.34
N SER A 407 -7.04 3.72 -1.74
CA SER A 407 -8.26 4.39 -2.22
C SER A 407 -8.65 4.02 -3.67
N ARG A 408 -8.42 2.77 -4.09
CA ARG A 408 -8.74 2.29 -5.44
C ARG A 408 -10.01 1.46 -5.43
N ARG A 409 -10.94 1.82 -6.31
CA ARG A 409 -12.18 1.06 -6.52
C ARG A 409 -11.89 -0.24 -7.26
N VAL A 410 -12.60 -1.30 -6.87
CA VAL A 410 -12.86 -2.45 -7.73
C VAL A 410 -13.87 -2.01 -8.81
N GLU A 411 -13.61 -2.38 -10.06
CA GLU A 411 -14.45 -2.08 -11.23
C GLU A 411 -15.10 -3.34 -11.81
N ALA A 412 -14.41 -4.48 -11.73
CA ALA A 412 -14.91 -5.78 -12.13
C ALA A 412 -14.34 -6.91 -11.26
N ILE A 413 -15.01 -8.06 -11.26
CA ILE A 413 -14.61 -9.27 -10.57
C ILE A 413 -14.84 -10.49 -11.47
N GLU A 414 -13.93 -11.46 -11.39
CA GLU A 414 -14.10 -12.80 -11.92
C GLU A 414 -14.03 -13.81 -10.76
N VAL A 415 -14.90 -14.81 -10.78
CA VAL A 415 -14.92 -15.90 -9.79
C VAL A 415 -15.10 -17.22 -10.52
N GLN A 416 -14.32 -18.22 -10.13
CA GLN A 416 -14.38 -19.55 -10.68
C GLN A 416 -14.34 -20.60 -9.56
N LEU A 417 -15.34 -21.48 -9.57
CA LEU A 417 -15.34 -22.69 -8.76
C LEU A 417 -14.69 -23.82 -9.58
N VAL A 418 -13.80 -24.60 -8.98
CA VAL A 418 -13.13 -25.74 -9.62
C VAL A 418 -12.94 -26.87 -8.64
N GLN A 419 -12.82 -28.11 -9.13
CA GLN A 419 -12.46 -29.24 -8.28
C GLN A 419 -11.15 -28.98 -7.54
N LYS A 420 -11.07 -29.41 -6.29
CA LYS A 420 -9.92 -29.15 -5.41
C LYS A 420 -8.62 -29.65 -6.04
N GLY A 421 -7.59 -28.81 -5.98
CA GLY A 421 -6.28 -29.08 -6.56
C GLY A 421 -6.12 -28.68 -8.03
N THR A 422 -7.20 -28.21 -8.68
CA THR A 422 -7.10 -27.62 -10.03
C THR A 422 -6.24 -26.36 -9.99
N ALA A 423 -5.38 -26.16 -11.00
CA ALA A 423 -4.54 -24.97 -11.13
C ALA A 423 -5.38 -23.70 -11.37
N PRO A 424 -4.88 -22.50 -10.97
CA PRO A 424 -5.59 -21.25 -11.23
C PRO A 424 -5.77 -21.01 -12.74
N PRO A 425 -6.80 -20.23 -13.15
CA PRO A 425 -7.05 -19.95 -14.57
C PRO A 425 -5.98 -19.08 -15.24
N GLY A 426 -5.13 -18.42 -14.46
CA GLY A 426 -4.06 -17.58 -14.93
C GLY A 426 -3.09 -17.21 -13.81
N ASP A 427 -2.38 -16.09 -14.00
CA ASP A 427 -1.39 -15.60 -13.05
C ASP A 427 -1.98 -15.35 -11.66
N SER A 428 -1.30 -15.87 -10.63
CA SER A 428 -1.66 -15.70 -9.22
C SER A 428 -0.71 -14.75 -8.50
N THR A 429 0.18 -14.05 -9.20
CA THR A 429 1.05 -13.05 -8.58
C THR A 429 0.25 -11.82 -8.18
N MET A 430 0.53 -11.30 -6.97
CA MET A 430 -0.04 -10.05 -6.45
C MET A 430 -1.58 -9.94 -6.62
N PRO A 431 -2.37 -10.87 -6.04
CA PRO A 431 -3.84 -10.74 -6.04
C PRO A 431 -4.31 -9.55 -5.22
N PHE A 432 -3.48 -9.06 -4.30
CA PHE A 432 -3.79 -8.01 -3.34
C PHE A 432 -2.64 -7.01 -3.20
N ILE A 433 -2.98 -5.73 -3.10
CA ILE A 433 -2.02 -4.63 -2.95
C ILE A 433 -2.33 -3.81 -1.69
N SER A 434 -1.34 -3.69 -0.80
CA SER A 434 -1.35 -2.74 0.31
C SER A 434 0.05 -2.13 0.47
N TYR A 435 0.19 -1.07 1.28
CA TYR A 435 1.51 -0.54 1.63
C TYR A 435 2.37 -1.50 2.46
N GLU A 436 1.76 -2.52 3.08
CA GLU A 436 2.43 -3.49 3.94
C GLU A 436 2.84 -4.77 3.20
N THR A 437 2.08 -5.16 2.18
CA THR A 437 2.30 -6.41 1.45
C THR A 437 3.13 -6.23 0.20
N ILE A 438 3.39 -4.99 -0.21
CA ILE A 438 4.09 -4.72 -1.46
C ILE A 438 5.61 -4.69 -1.26
N GLU A 439 6.32 -5.43 -2.11
CA GLU A 439 7.78 -5.44 -2.11
C GLU A 439 8.33 -4.05 -2.46
N THR A 440 9.31 -3.60 -1.68
CA THR A 440 9.92 -2.29 -1.92
C THR A 440 10.93 -2.41 -3.06
N PRO A 441 10.80 -1.62 -4.15
CA PRO A 441 11.74 -1.65 -5.26
C PRO A 441 13.17 -1.29 -4.82
N SER A 442 14.15 -1.83 -5.52
CA SER A 442 15.55 -1.42 -5.36
C SER A 442 15.82 -0.12 -6.11
N ILE A 443 16.53 0.81 -5.47
CA ILE A 443 17.06 2.01 -6.11
C ILE A 443 18.45 1.67 -6.65
N HIS A 444 18.60 1.64 -7.96
CA HIS A 444 19.90 1.57 -8.63
C HIS A 444 20.34 2.99 -8.97
N LEU A 445 21.33 3.48 -8.24
CA LEU A 445 21.85 4.84 -8.34
C LEU A 445 23.34 4.82 -8.67
N SER A 446 23.72 5.47 -9.76
CA SER A 446 25.10 5.73 -10.14
C SER A 446 25.37 7.22 -10.23
N ALA A 447 26.59 7.63 -9.88
CA ALA A 447 27.02 9.02 -9.96
C ALA A 447 28.46 9.11 -10.48
N HIS A 448 28.70 10.05 -11.39
CA HIS A 448 30.04 10.44 -11.80
C HIS A 448 30.56 11.50 -10.85
N VAL A 449 31.55 11.14 -10.03
CA VAL A 449 32.17 12.01 -9.03
C VAL A 449 33.50 12.52 -9.59
N GLN A 450 33.74 13.83 -9.46
CA GLN A 450 35.02 14.42 -9.85
C GLN A 450 36.21 13.62 -9.30
N THR A 451 37.20 13.35 -10.14
CA THR A 451 38.41 12.55 -9.84
C THR A 451 38.16 11.04 -9.73
N PHE A 452 36.99 10.59 -9.27
CA PHE A 452 36.73 9.17 -9.00
C PHE A 452 35.97 8.45 -10.13
N GLY A 453 35.34 9.19 -11.03
CA GLY A 453 34.54 8.59 -12.11
C GLY A 453 33.21 8.05 -11.61
N TRP A 454 32.68 7.03 -12.29
CA TRP A 454 31.41 6.40 -11.95
C TRP A 454 31.53 5.48 -10.74
N SER A 455 30.60 5.62 -9.81
CA SER A 455 30.31 4.64 -8.76
C SER A 455 28.83 4.28 -8.80
N THR A 456 28.46 3.12 -8.24
CA THR A 456 27.10 2.58 -8.25
C THR A 456 26.73 2.01 -6.89
N THR A 457 25.48 2.22 -6.49
CA THR A 457 24.86 1.55 -5.34
C THR A 457 23.49 1.01 -5.73
N ILE A 458 23.14 -0.17 -5.23
CA ILE A 458 21.85 -0.82 -5.46
C ILE A 458 21.34 -1.29 -4.11
N ASN A 459 20.22 -0.71 -3.65
CA ASN A 459 19.70 -0.99 -2.32
C ASN A 459 18.15 -0.93 -2.32
N PRO A 460 17.45 -1.84 -1.61
CA PRO A 460 16.00 -1.78 -1.44
C PRO A 460 15.57 -0.46 -0.78
N GLY A 461 14.71 0.29 -1.47
CA GLY A 461 14.02 1.45 -0.92
C GLY A 461 14.84 2.69 -0.57
N GLN A 462 16.17 2.63 -0.50
CA GLN A 462 17.02 3.78 -0.18
C GLN A 462 18.39 3.68 -0.81
N ALA A 463 19.00 4.79 -1.19
CA ALA A 463 20.35 4.82 -1.75
C ALA A 463 21.06 6.13 -1.39
N SER A 464 22.37 6.07 -1.20
CA SER A 464 23.23 7.23 -0.95
C SER A 464 24.48 7.14 -1.81
N ILE A 465 24.92 8.25 -2.41
CA ILE A 465 26.11 8.28 -3.26
C ILE A 465 26.81 9.64 -3.25
N GLY A 466 28.13 9.64 -3.46
CA GLY A 466 28.97 10.83 -3.51
C GLY A 466 29.92 10.90 -2.33
N THR A 467 30.36 12.11 -1.99
CA THR A 467 31.33 12.35 -0.91
C THR A 467 30.88 13.48 0.00
N VAL A 468 31.22 13.39 1.28
CA VAL A 468 31.04 14.47 2.27
C VAL A 468 32.41 14.84 2.81
N GLY A 469 32.71 16.13 2.88
CA GLY A 469 33.98 16.65 3.43
C GLY A 469 35.21 16.55 2.50
N GLN A 470 35.09 15.92 1.33
CA GLN A 470 36.21 15.76 0.37
C GLN A 470 36.24 16.82 -0.74
N ALA A 471 35.27 17.74 -0.76
CA ALA A 471 35.15 18.80 -1.75
C ALA A 471 35.07 18.32 -3.22
N LYS A 472 34.55 17.11 -3.47
CA LYS A 472 34.34 16.57 -4.83
C LYS A 472 32.90 16.79 -5.30
N ARG A 473 32.74 17.34 -6.50
CA ARG A 473 31.42 17.55 -7.13
C ARG A 473 30.89 16.27 -7.75
N LEU A 474 29.56 16.13 -7.76
CA LEU A 474 28.87 15.29 -8.74
C LEU A 474 28.82 16.01 -10.09
N GLU A 475 29.00 15.28 -11.18
CA GLU A 475 28.98 15.80 -12.56
C GLU A 475 27.83 15.19 -13.38
N ALA A 476 27.49 13.92 -13.11
CA ALA A 476 26.37 13.22 -13.73
C ALA A 476 25.75 12.17 -12.78
N ILE A 477 24.50 11.79 -13.01
CA ILE A 477 23.81 10.69 -12.32
C ILE A 477 23.05 9.80 -13.32
N GLN A 478 22.92 8.52 -12.96
CA GLN A 478 22.00 7.56 -13.55
C GLN A 478 21.17 6.95 -12.42
N LEU A 479 19.87 6.81 -12.63
CA LEU A 479 18.94 6.37 -11.60
C LEU A 479 17.85 5.51 -12.23
N SER A 480 17.60 4.33 -11.66
CA SER A 480 16.52 3.44 -12.08
C SER A 480 15.92 2.71 -10.89
N LEU A 481 14.70 2.18 -11.09
CA LEU A 481 14.07 1.28 -10.13
C LEU A 481 14.15 -0.14 -10.67
N GLU A 482 14.63 -1.06 -9.83
CA GLU A 482 14.69 -2.49 -10.09
C GLU A 482 13.68 -3.23 -9.21
N ASN A 483 13.23 -4.40 -9.68
CA ASN A 483 12.26 -5.25 -8.96
C ASN A 483 10.98 -4.50 -8.58
N SER A 484 10.47 -3.65 -9.47
CA SER A 484 9.21 -2.95 -9.22
C SER A 484 8.04 -3.93 -9.33
N PRO A 485 7.17 -4.03 -8.31
CA PRO A 485 6.02 -4.94 -8.32
C PRO A 485 4.88 -4.48 -9.23
N VAL A 486 4.96 -3.24 -9.74
CA VAL A 486 3.94 -2.63 -10.59
C VAL A 486 4.60 -1.83 -11.71
N THR A 487 3.84 -1.52 -12.77
CA THR A 487 4.33 -0.67 -13.86
C THR A 487 4.73 0.73 -13.37
N GLY A 488 5.72 1.33 -14.02
CA GLY A 488 6.18 2.69 -13.72
C GLY A 488 7.69 2.75 -13.56
N GLY A 489 8.21 3.93 -13.22
CA GLY A 489 9.64 4.14 -13.11
C GLY A 489 9.99 5.45 -12.41
N ILE A 490 11.16 5.96 -12.75
CA ILE A 490 11.73 7.18 -12.19
C ILE A 490 12.18 8.10 -13.32
N GLU A 491 11.88 9.38 -13.16
CA GLU A 491 12.37 10.44 -14.03
C GLU A 491 13.11 11.48 -13.19
N TYR A 492 14.18 12.01 -13.74
CA TYR A 492 15.04 12.96 -13.04
C TYR A 492 15.72 13.92 -13.98
N ARG A 493 16.06 15.11 -13.48
CA ARG A 493 16.87 16.10 -14.18
C ARG A 493 17.81 16.81 -13.22
N THR A 494 18.85 17.41 -13.77
CA THR A 494 19.88 18.13 -13.04
C THR A 494 19.96 19.59 -13.51
N HIS A 495 20.32 20.47 -12.59
CA HIS A 495 20.79 21.82 -12.88
C HIS A 495 22.33 21.78 -12.94
N VAL A 496 22.90 22.04 -14.11
CA VAL A 496 24.34 21.93 -14.34
C VAL A 496 24.94 23.32 -14.51
N GLN A 497 26.13 23.53 -13.94
CA GLN A 497 26.90 24.76 -14.12
C GLN A 497 26.99 25.14 -15.60
N THR A 498 26.75 26.42 -15.93
CA THR A 498 26.72 26.99 -17.31
C THR A 498 25.43 26.68 -18.08
N TYR A 499 24.85 25.50 -17.91
CA TYR A 499 23.70 25.05 -18.72
C TYR A 499 22.34 25.27 -18.05
N GLY A 500 22.31 25.38 -16.72
CA GLY A 500 21.07 25.46 -15.97
C GLY A 500 20.34 24.13 -15.91
N TRP A 501 19.01 24.17 -15.78
CA TRP A 501 18.16 22.98 -15.76
C TRP A 501 18.13 22.28 -17.12
N GLN A 502 18.55 21.02 -17.15
CA GLN A 502 18.44 20.15 -18.33
C GLN A 502 17.06 19.46 -18.39
N GLY A 503 16.77 18.78 -19.50
CA GLY A 503 15.55 17.99 -19.67
C GLY A 503 15.49 16.76 -18.74
N TYR A 504 14.28 16.25 -18.48
CA TYR A 504 14.11 14.99 -17.74
C TYR A 504 14.68 13.81 -18.51
N GLN A 505 15.32 12.93 -17.76
CA GLN A 505 15.84 11.64 -18.16
C GLN A 505 15.01 10.55 -17.47
N SER A 506 14.80 9.44 -18.17
CA SER A 506 14.09 8.26 -17.62
C SER A 506 15.09 7.22 -17.08
N ASN A 507 14.59 6.13 -16.50
CA ASN A 507 15.36 5.02 -15.92
C ASN A 507 16.70 4.77 -16.64
N GLY A 508 17.80 4.90 -15.89
CA GLY A 508 19.16 4.56 -16.32
C GLY A 508 19.82 5.55 -17.28
N SER A 509 19.10 6.56 -17.78
CA SER A 509 19.65 7.56 -18.71
C SER A 509 20.52 8.59 -17.99
N THR A 510 21.60 9.06 -18.60
CA THR A 510 22.50 10.01 -17.92
C THR A 510 21.90 11.41 -17.81
N ALA A 511 21.78 11.96 -16.60
CA ALA A 511 21.50 13.37 -16.35
C ALA A 511 22.77 14.07 -15.83
N GLY A 512 23.15 15.21 -16.41
CA GLY A 512 24.42 15.89 -16.15
C GLY A 512 25.41 15.77 -17.31
N THR A 513 26.70 15.91 -17.01
CA THR A 513 27.78 15.85 -18.00
C THR A 513 28.93 14.99 -17.52
N THR A 514 29.60 14.32 -18.45
CA THR A 514 30.86 13.59 -18.20
C THR A 514 31.96 14.19 -19.08
N GLY A 515 33.18 14.30 -18.55
CA GLY A 515 34.33 14.85 -19.29
C GLY A 515 34.38 16.37 -19.46
N GLU A 516 33.29 17.10 -19.16
CA GLU A 516 33.23 18.57 -19.31
C GLU A 516 33.63 19.36 -18.05
N ALA A 517 33.95 18.66 -16.96
CA ALA A 517 34.28 19.24 -15.66
C ALA A 517 33.22 20.21 -15.09
N LYS A 518 31.94 20.03 -15.45
CA LYS A 518 30.81 20.82 -14.95
C LYS A 518 30.16 20.15 -13.75
N ARG A 519 29.91 20.93 -12.69
CA ARG A 519 29.18 20.45 -11.49
C ARG A 519 27.68 20.41 -11.72
N ILE A 520 27.03 19.41 -11.12
CA ILE A 520 25.62 19.50 -10.75
C ILE A 520 25.50 20.45 -9.56
N GLU A 521 24.50 21.32 -9.57
CA GLU A 521 24.20 22.29 -8.50
C GLU A 521 22.86 21.98 -7.82
N ALA A 522 21.89 21.43 -8.57
CA ALA A 522 20.61 20.97 -8.07
C ALA A 522 20.08 19.79 -8.90
N LEU A 523 19.05 19.12 -8.39
CA LEU A 523 18.35 18.05 -9.09
C LEU A 523 16.87 17.99 -8.70
N GLN A 524 16.10 17.28 -9.51
CA GLN A 524 14.67 17.08 -9.34
C GLN A 524 14.33 15.67 -9.83
N ILE A 525 13.60 14.91 -9.02
CA ILE A 525 13.29 13.49 -9.20
C ILE A 525 11.80 13.25 -8.96
N ARG A 526 11.16 12.45 -9.81
CA ARG A 526 9.75 12.04 -9.69
C ARG A 526 9.56 10.57 -10.08
N LEU A 527 8.52 9.95 -9.50
CA LEU A 527 8.06 8.63 -9.90
C LEU A 527 7.02 8.74 -11.01
N THR A 528 6.95 7.74 -11.88
CA THR A 528 5.97 7.65 -12.99
C THR A 528 5.17 6.35 -12.93
N GLY A 529 4.06 6.27 -13.65
CA GLY A 529 3.21 5.06 -13.68
C GLY A 529 2.62 4.69 -12.31
N ASN A 530 2.27 3.42 -12.14
CA ASN A 530 1.59 2.92 -10.94
C ASN A 530 2.48 2.93 -9.69
N ILE A 531 3.81 2.86 -9.82
CA ILE A 531 4.70 2.96 -8.65
C ILE A 531 4.56 4.33 -7.94
N SER A 532 4.23 5.40 -8.69
CA SER A 532 3.96 6.74 -8.13
C SER A 532 2.71 6.81 -7.25
N LEU A 533 1.81 5.82 -7.36
CA LEU A 533 0.60 5.69 -6.55
C LEU A 533 0.88 4.98 -5.22
N LEU A 534 2.02 4.28 -5.12
CA LEU A 534 2.38 3.42 -4.00
C LEU A 534 3.47 4.02 -3.14
N TYR A 535 4.33 4.84 -3.73
CA TYR A 535 5.43 5.50 -3.04
C TYR A 535 5.47 6.99 -3.32
N ASP A 536 6.01 7.71 -2.34
CA ASP A 536 6.63 9.01 -2.51
C ASP A 536 8.14 8.84 -2.58
N ILE A 537 8.78 9.60 -3.45
CA ILE A 537 10.23 9.68 -3.51
C ILE A 537 10.70 10.92 -2.75
N TYR A 538 11.51 10.69 -1.72
CA TYR A 538 12.20 11.73 -0.97
C TYR A 538 13.67 11.72 -1.33
N TYR A 539 14.26 12.89 -1.50
CA TYR A 539 15.68 13.02 -1.79
C TYR A 539 16.23 14.32 -1.24
N ARG A 540 17.51 14.31 -0.90
CA ARG A 540 18.25 15.50 -0.48
C ARG A 540 19.68 15.46 -0.98
N VAL A 541 20.31 16.62 -1.00
CA VAL A 541 21.70 16.75 -1.46
C VAL A 541 22.57 17.40 -0.41
N HIS A 542 23.82 16.96 -0.33
CA HIS A 542 24.88 17.67 0.36
C HIS A 542 25.42 18.73 -0.58
N SER A 543 25.07 19.99 -0.34
CA SER A 543 25.53 21.13 -1.14
C SER A 543 26.76 21.77 -0.49
N GLN A 544 27.74 22.15 -1.32
CA GLN A 544 28.88 22.94 -0.87
C GLN A 544 28.40 24.16 -0.05
N THR A 545 29.08 24.45 1.05
CA THR A 545 28.78 25.52 2.02
C THR A 545 27.56 25.25 2.92
N TYR A 546 26.52 24.58 2.43
CA TYR A 546 25.27 24.38 3.18
C TYR A 546 25.17 23.04 3.91
N GLY A 547 26.00 22.07 3.53
CA GLY A 547 25.86 20.70 4.03
C GLY A 547 24.62 20.03 3.45
N TRP A 548 24.01 19.14 4.22
CA TRP A 548 22.73 18.54 3.85
C TRP A 548 21.61 19.57 3.89
N LEU A 549 21.00 19.83 2.73
CA LEU A 549 19.72 20.51 2.66
C LEU A 549 18.58 19.57 3.08
N ASP A 550 17.41 20.13 3.33
CA ASP A 550 16.22 19.37 3.70
C ASP A 550 15.74 18.43 2.57
N TRP A 551 14.84 17.51 2.90
CA TRP A 551 14.29 16.55 1.96
C TRP A 551 13.32 17.23 0.98
N ALA A 552 13.61 17.12 -0.31
CA ALA A 552 12.64 17.33 -1.38
C ALA A 552 11.77 16.08 -1.51
N ARG A 553 10.50 16.27 -1.88
CA ARG A 553 9.54 15.20 -2.18
C ARG A 553 9.04 15.36 -3.61
N ASN A 554 8.88 14.27 -4.35
CA ASN A 554 8.14 14.19 -5.63
C ASN A 554 8.19 15.46 -6.49
N ASP A 555 9.16 15.53 -7.38
CA ASP A 555 9.30 16.67 -8.29
C ASP A 555 9.56 18.01 -7.60
N GLN A 556 9.92 18.06 -6.31
CA GLN A 556 10.46 19.28 -5.70
C GLN A 556 11.95 19.45 -6.02
N ARG A 557 12.42 20.67 -6.24
CA ARG A 557 13.85 20.90 -6.46
C ARG A 557 14.63 20.57 -5.16
N ALA A 558 15.84 20.03 -5.32
CA ALA A 558 16.81 19.82 -4.24
C ALA A 558 18.17 20.40 -4.65
N GLY A 559 18.86 21.11 -3.75
CA GLY A 559 20.18 21.70 -4.02
C GLY A 559 20.16 23.22 -4.15
N THR A 560 21.00 23.75 -5.02
CA THR A 560 21.06 25.20 -5.26
C THR A 560 21.06 25.56 -6.74
N SER A 561 20.49 26.71 -7.08
CA SER A 561 20.68 27.35 -8.38
C SER A 561 21.24 28.76 -8.21
N SER A 562 22.03 29.20 -9.19
CA SER A 562 22.56 30.57 -9.26
C SER A 562 23.49 30.98 -8.10
N LEU A 563 23.81 30.07 -7.18
CA LEU A 563 24.73 30.26 -6.05
C LEU A 563 26.14 29.70 -6.31
N ALA A 564 26.33 29.08 -7.48
CA ALA A 564 27.58 28.42 -7.87
C ALA A 564 28.06 27.33 -6.90
N LYS A 565 27.15 26.65 -6.19
CA LYS A 565 27.49 25.58 -5.23
C LYS A 565 27.28 24.22 -5.86
N ARG A 566 28.32 23.37 -5.76
CA ARG A 566 28.26 21.97 -6.23
C ARG A 566 27.42 21.12 -5.28
N VAL A 567 26.72 20.14 -5.85
CA VAL A 567 26.29 18.93 -5.13
C VAL A 567 27.52 18.03 -4.93
N GLU A 568 27.70 17.51 -3.73
CA GLU A 568 28.80 16.61 -3.36
C GLU A 568 28.30 15.19 -3.05
N SER A 569 27.08 15.07 -2.53
CA SER A 569 26.42 13.80 -2.19
C SER A 569 24.90 13.88 -2.37
N LEU A 570 24.26 12.74 -2.59
CA LEU A 570 22.83 12.57 -2.80
C LEU A 570 22.32 11.41 -1.95
N GLU A 571 21.19 11.61 -1.27
CA GLU A 571 20.41 10.56 -0.62
C GLU A 571 19.01 10.49 -1.22
N ILE A 572 18.51 9.27 -1.43
CA ILE A 572 17.17 8.99 -1.95
C ILE A 572 16.50 7.93 -1.08
N LYS A 573 15.21 8.10 -0.81
CA LYS A 573 14.35 7.14 -0.12
C LYS A 573 12.98 7.04 -0.80
N LEU A 574 12.55 5.81 -1.06
CA LEU A 574 11.16 5.49 -1.34
C LEU A 574 10.44 5.33 0.01
N VAL A 575 9.34 6.05 0.17
CA VAL A 575 8.50 6.01 1.36
C VAL A 575 7.09 5.65 0.91
N PRO A 576 6.37 4.73 1.57
CA PRO A 576 5.00 4.41 1.17
C PRO A 576 4.14 5.67 1.07
N LYS A 577 3.21 5.68 0.12
CA LYS A 577 2.48 6.89 -0.25
C LYS A 577 1.83 7.56 0.97
N ASN A 578 2.04 8.86 1.09
CA ASN A 578 1.51 9.71 2.16
C ASN A 578 2.01 9.38 3.58
N GLN A 579 3.05 8.56 3.72
CA GLN A 579 3.73 8.40 5.01
C GLN A 579 4.68 9.57 5.30
N PRO A 580 5.05 9.79 6.58
CA PRO A 580 5.90 10.91 6.99
C PRO A 580 7.24 10.96 6.24
N ALA A 581 7.74 12.17 5.99
CA ALA A 581 9.04 12.38 5.38
C ALA A 581 10.18 11.85 6.29
N PRO A 582 11.33 11.43 5.73
CA PRO A 582 12.47 10.97 6.54
C PRO A 582 13.12 12.05 7.43
N GLY A 583 12.76 13.33 7.23
CA GLY A 583 13.27 14.47 7.99
C GLY A 583 12.58 15.77 7.59
N SER A 584 13.16 16.92 7.96
CA SER A 584 12.65 18.25 7.58
C SER A 584 12.55 18.37 6.05
N THR A 585 11.52 19.09 5.59
CA THR A 585 11.24 19.37 4.17
C THR A 585 11.15 20.89 3.91
N THR A 586 11.67 21.71 4.84
CA THR A 586 11.45 23.15 4.88
C THR A 586 12.30 23.91 3.87
N LYS A 587 13.58 23.55 3.73
CA LYS A 587 14.54 24.22 2.84
C LYS A 587 15.32 23.23 1.97
N PRO A 588 14.65 22.44 1.10
CA PRO A 588 15.34 21.45 0.25
C PRO A 588 16.14 22.09 -0.89
N TYR A 589 15.79 23.34 -1.24
CA TYR A 589 16.35 24.07 -2.36
C TYR A 589 16.57 25.54 -2.01
N ILE A 590 17.68 26.10 -2.50
CA ILE A 590 18.03 27.51 -2.35
C ILE A 590 18.36 28.10 -3.72
N GLU A 591 17.65 29.14 -4.11
CA GLU A 591 17.91 29.88 -5.33
C GLU A 591 18.36 31.30 -4.98
N MET A 592 19.40 31.79 -5.66
CA MET A 592 19.84 33.17 -5.46
C MET A 592 18.72 34.14 -5.87
N GLN A 593 18.25 34.93 -4.91
CA GLN A 593 17.29 35.99 -5.18
C GLN A 593 18.01 37.28 -5.59
N GLU A 594 17.48 37.97 -6.60
CA GLU A 594 18.07 39.22 -7.09
C GLU A 594 17.18 40.42 -6.78
N PHE A 595 17.78 41.49 -6.28
CA PHE A 595 17.11 42.73 -5.92
C PHE A 595 17.75 43.89 -6.68
N LEU A 596 16.99 44.98 -6.91
CA LEU A 596 17.53 46.18 -7.54
C LEU A 596 17.40 47.39 -6.61
N PHE A 597 18.52 48.02 -6.31
CA PHE A 597 18.59 49.28 -5.59
C PHE A 597 18.82 50.43 -6.56
N VAL A 598 18.00 51.48 -6.44
CA VAL A 598 18.01 52.64 -7.33
C VAL A 598 18.29 53.89 -6.50
N MET A 599 19.32 54.63 -6.85
CA MET A 599 19.61 55.92 -6.20
C MET A 599 18.82 56.99 -6.96
N GLY A 600 17.84 57.62 -6.30
CA GLY A 600 16.93 58.59 -6.89
C GLY A 600 17.64 59.74 -7.61
N HIS A 601 16.91 60.37 -8.53
CA HIS A 601 17.43 61.38 -9.46
C HIS A 601 18.63 60.88 -10.27
N GLY A 602 19.41 61.78 -10.88
CA GLY A 602 20.61 61.40 -11.61
C GLY A 602 20.95 62.17 -12.87
N GLY A 603 22.11 61.83 -13.44
CA GLY A 603 22.68 62.62 -14.53
C GLY A 603 22.80 64.10 -14.10
N ILE A 604 22.14 64.98 -14.86
CA ILE A 604 22.09 66.42 -14.58
C ILE A 604 21.04 66.84 -13.55
N ASP A 605 20.10 65.96 -13.18
CA ASP A 605 19.06 66.25 -12.19
C ASP A 605 19.59 65.99 -10.76
N PRO A 606 19.78 67.04 -9.93
CA PRO A 606 20.28 66.89 -8.57
C PRO A 606 19.18 66.45 -7.58
N GLY A 607 17.92 66.48 -7.97
CA GLY A 607 16.80 66.39 -7.05
C GLY A 607 16.72 67.58 -6.11
N ALA A 608 16.15 67.36 -4.92
CA ALA A 608 16.06 68.43 -3.92
C ALA A 608 17.45 68.83 -3.39
N VAL A 609 17.60 70.12 -3.03
CA VAL A 609 18.85 70.68 -2.50
C VAL A 609 18.59 71.23 -1.10
N GLY A 610 19.44 70.86 -0.13
CA GLY A 610 19.29 71.26 1.26
C GLY A 610 20.42 70.75 2.13
N SER A 611 20.59 71.35 3.31
CA SER A 611 21.54 70.86 4.34
C SER A 611 22.98 70.62 3.85
N GLY A 612 23.44 71.44 2.90
CA GLY A 612 24.79 71.41 2.33
C GLY A 612 25.01 70.36 1.24
N THR A 613 23.95 69.75 0.70
CA THR A 613 24.05 68.73 -0.35
C THR A 613 22.80 68.75 -1.26
N ASN A 614 22.75 67.85 -2.23
CA ASN A 614 21.54 67.53 -2.99
C ASN A 614 21.25 66.03 -2.90
N GLU A 615 20.04 65.65 -3.23
CA GLU A 615 19.52 64.30 -3.08
C GLU A 615 20.28 63.25 -3.90
N ARG A 616 20.57 63.57 -5.17
CA ARG A 616 21.39 62.75 -6.05
C ARG A 616 22.74 62.44 -5.41
N ASP A 617 23.43 63.48 -4.93
CA ASP A 617 24.78 63.34 -4.38
C ASP A 617 24.76 62.70 -2.99
N PHE A 618 23.76 62.97 -2.16
CA PHE A 618 23.60 62.34 -0.85
C PHE A 618 23.41 60.83 -0.99
N THR A 619 22.44 60.38 -1.80
CA THR A 619 22.15 58.95 -1.96
C THR A 619 23.35 58.19 -2.53
N ARG A 620 24.15 58.81 -3.41
CA ARG A 620 25.29 58.17 -4.09
C ARG A 620 26.61 58.25 -3.34
N ASN A 621 26.91 59.37 -2.70
CA ASN A 621 28.20 59.59 -2.06
C ASN A 621 28.16 59.23 -0.57
N GLU A 622 27.00 59.35 0.08
CA GLU A 622 26.87 59.13 1.53
C GLU A 622 26.19 57.79 1.85
N LEU A 623 25.05 57.46 1.24
CA LEU A 623 24.30 56.23 1.57
C LEU A 623 24.82 54.98 0.85
N LEU A 624 25.03 55.07 -0.47
CA LEU A 624 25.41 53.93 -1.31
C LEU A 624 26.66 53.17 -0.84
N PRO A 625 27.73 53.80 -0.33
CA PRO A 625 28.89 53.05 0.18
C PRO A 625 28.52 52.04 1.27
N TYR A 626 27.60 52.39 2.17
CA TYR A 626 27.11 51.49 3.22
C TYR A 626 26.16 50.42 2.67
N LEU A 627 25.29 50.77 1.73
CA LEU A 627 24.44 49.77 1.05
C LEU A 627 25.31 48.72 0.33
N ARG A 628 26.39 49.13 -0.34
CA ARG A 628 27.36 48.22 -0.98
C ARG A 628 28.12 47.38 0.04
N LYS A 629 28.55 47.98 1.16
CA LYS A 629 29.21 47.26 2.27
C LYS A 629 28.39 46.04 2.71
N TYR A 630 27.09 46.21 2.92
CA TYR A 630 26.20 45.14 3.38
C TYR A 630 25.72 44.23 2.25
N ALA A 631 25.49 44.75 1.04
CA ALA A 631 25.17 43.93 -0.12
C ALA A 631 26.27 42.91 -0.43
N ASN A 632 27.54 43.27 -0.25
CA ASN A 632 28.69 42.38 -0.46
C ASN A 632 28.82 41.26 0.59
N GLN A 633 28.04 41.31 1.66
CA GLN A 633 28.04 40.29 2.72
C GLN A 633 26.93 39.23 2.54
N LEU A 634 26.00 39.47 1.60
CA LEU A 634 24.92 38.54 1.29
C LEU A 634 25.47 37.25 0.67
N LYS A 635 24.88 36.12 1.07
CA LYS A 635 25.25 34.77 0.66
C LYS A 635 24.17 34.11 -0.17
N GLU A 636 22.90 34.42 0.08
CA GLU A 636 21.73 33.84 -0.60
C GLU A 636 21.02 34.86 -1.51
N SER A 637 21.34 36.14 -1.36
CA SER A 637 20.77 37.23 -2.15
C SER A 637 21.84 38.02 -2.89
N ARG A 638 21.45 38.67 -3.99
CA ARG A 638 22.28 39.64 -4.69
C ARG A 638 21.52 40.95 -4.86
N ILE A 639 22.13 42.05 -4.44
CA ILE A 639 21.62 43.39 -4.73
C ILE A 639 22.40 43.95 -5.92
N ASN A 640 21.69 44.13 -7.03
CA ASN A 640 22.15 44.90 -8.15
C ASN A 640 21.88 46.38 -7.89
N PHE A 641 22.76 47.26 -8.35
CA PHE A 641 22.58 48.71 -8.24
C PHE A 641 22.36 49.28 -9.63
N TYR A 642 21.32 50.10 -9.79
CA TYR A 642 21.10 50.82 -11.04
C TYR A 642 22.30 51.74 -11.33
N ASP A 643 22.55 52.01 -12.62
CA ASP A 643 23.68 52.83 -13.05
C ASP A 643 23.60 54.23 -12.44
N VAL A 644 24.55 54.52 -11.53
CA VAL A 644 24.59 55.77 -10.76
C VAL A 644 24.96 56.98 -11.61
N SER A 645 25.41 56.79 -12.84
CA SER A 645 25.61 57.91 -13.79
C SER A 645 24.29 58.37 -14.41
N ARG A 646 23.22 57.58 -14.29
CA ARG A 646 21.94 57.78 -14.94
C ARG A 646 20.85 58.18 -13.94
N ASP A 647 19.71 58.56 -14.48
CA ASP A 647 18.45 58.75 -13.75
C ASP A 647 17.44 57.74 -14.30
N MET A 648 16.96 56.83 -13.43
CA MET A 648 15.98 55.83 -13.81
C MET A 648 14.68 56.48 -14.31
N PHE A 649 14.23 57.57 -13.71
CA PHE A 649 12.99 58.23 -14.14
C PHE A 649 13.10 58.75 -15.57
N THR A 650 14.17 59.48 -15.88
CA THR A 650 14.47 59.95 -17.25
C THR A 650 14.62 58.79 -18.23
N ASP A 651 15.32 57.73 -17.85
CA ASP A 651 15.47 56.54 -18.69
C ASP A 651 14.13 55.88 -18.97
N THR A 652 13.31 55.70 -17.94
CA THR A 652 11.96 55.12 -18.05
C THR A 652 11.08 55.95 -18.98
N ARG A 653 11.12 57.29 -18.89
CA ARG A 653 10.39 58.17 -19.84
C ARG A 653 10.79 57.98 -21.30
N ASN A 654 12.03 57.56 -21.54
CA ASN A 654 12.57 57.28 -22.87
C ASN A 654 12.40 55.80 -23.30
N GLY A 655 11.53 55.04 -22.61
CA GLY A 655 11.30 53.62 -22.90
C GLY A 655 12.42 52.68 -22.41
N GLN A 656 13.36 53.17 -21.59
CA GLN A 656 14.44 52.42 -20.98
C GLN A 656 14.13 52.17 -19.49
N GLY A 657 15.14 52.10 -18.63
CA GLY A 657 14.97 52.08 -17.17
C GLY A 657 14.05 50.96 -16.69
N ALA A 658 12.97 51.33 -16.01
CA ALA A 658 11.99 50.39 -15.46
C ALA A 658 11.34 49.47 -16.51
N HIS A 659 11.38 49.81 -17.81
CA HIS A 659 10.89 48.93 -18.88
C HIS A 659 11.84 47.75 -19.17
N LEU A 660 13.14 47.90 -18.93
CA LEU A 660 14.17 46.94 -19.34
C LEU A 660 14.82 46.16 -18.20
N VAL A 661 14.54 46.52 -16.94
CA VAL A 661 14.97 45.74 -15.77
C VAL A 661 14.53 44.29 -15.92
N SER A 662 15.40 43.31 -15.68
CA SER A 662 15.08 41.89 -15.81
C SER A 662 13.88 41.46 -14.95
N ASN A 663 13.02 40.59 -15.48
CA ASN A 663 11.93 39.95 -14.70
C ASN A 663 12.45 39.00 -13.60
N ALA A 664 13.75 38.69 -13.59
CA ALA A 664 14.38 37.91 -12.52
C ALA A 664 14.60 38.73 -11.22
N ILE A 665 14.45 40.06 -11.28
CA ILE A 665 14.52 40.90 -10.08
C ILE A 665 13.26 40.67 -9.24
N THR A 666 13.45 40.14 -8.02
CA THR A 666 12.41 39.91 -7.02
C THR A 666 11.70 41.21 -6.67
N SER A 667 12.45 42.28 -6.42
CA SER A 667 11.87 43.57 -6.07
C SER A 667 12.87 44.74 -6.17
N VAL A 668 12.33 45.95 -6.31
CA VAL A 668 13.07 47.21 -6.52
C VAL A 668 12.88 48.16 -5.33
N THR A 669 13.96 48.77 -4.86
CA THR A 669 13.93 49.79 -3.80
C THR A 669 14.66 51.03 -4.29
N GLU A 670 13.92 52.13 -4.41
CA GLU A 670 14.44 53.44 -4.82
C GLU A 670 14.63 54.34 -3.58
N PHE A 671 15.73 55.07 -3.51
CA PHE A 671 16.08 55.91 -2.34
C PHE A 671 16.06 57.38 -2.69
N HIS A 672 15.36 58.16 -1.87
CA HIS A 672 15.12 59.59 -2.01
C HIS A 672 15.22 60.31 -0.65
N LEU A 673 15.26 61.63 -0.68
CA LEU A 673 15.07 62.51 0.46
C LEU A 673 14.02 63.57 0.12
N ASP A 674 12.99 63.66 0.95
CA ASP A 674 11.88 64.57 0.76
C ASP A 674 12.32 66.04 0.92
N SER A 675 11.48 66.97 0.47
CA SER A 675 11.74 68.40 0.62
C SER A 675 10.45 69.17 0.88
N GLY A 676 10.54 70.15 1.78
CA GLY A 676 9.39 70.88 2.27
C GLY A 676 9.75 72.17 2.99
N GLY A 677 8.71 72.91 3.37
CA GLY A 677 8.83 74.19 4.09
C GLY A 677 9.34 74.05 5.52
N ILE A 678 9.44 75.20 6.21
CA ILE A 678 9.95 75.28 7.58
C ILE A 678 9.17 74.34 8.51
N GLY A 679 9.88 73.42 9.17
CA GLY A 679 9.30 72.46 10.12
C GLY A 679 8.93 71.09 9.54
N ALA A 680 9.02 70.88 8.22
CA ALA A 680 8.85 69.55 7.62
C ALA A 680 9.97 68.61 8.10
N SER A 681 9.61 67.40 8.54
CA SER A 681 10.54 66.43 9.16
C SER A 681 9.96 65.02 9.13
N GLY A 682 10.85 64.03 9.17
CA GLY A 682 10.54 62.60 9.21
C GLY A 682 10.42 62.00 7.82
N GLY A 683 10.70 60.72 7.70
CA GLY A 683 10.66 60.00 6.43
C GLY A 683 9.43 59.09 6.30
N HIS A 684 9.32 58.43 5.15
CA HIS A 684 8.25 57.48 4.85
C HIS A 684 8.62 56.54 3.69
N VAL A 685 7.84 55.48 3.48
CA VAL A 685 8.01 54.56 2.34
C VAL A 685 6.80 54.66 1.42
N ILE A 686 7.03 55.08 0.18
CA ILE A 686 6.02 55.12 -0.87
C ILE A 686 5.83 53.73 -1.46
N VAL A 687 4.57 53.28 -1.49
CA VAL A 687 4.14 51.98 -2.01
C VAL A 687 2.84 52.12 -2.79
N ARG A 688 2.50 51.12 -3.61
CA ARG A 688 1.17 51.07 -4.26
C ARG A 688 0.06 50.91 -3.21
N PRO A 689 -1.19 51.31 -3.49
CA PRO A 689 -2.33 50.94 -2.65
C PRO A 689 -2.43 49.42 -2.49
N GLY A 690 -2.66 48.99 -1.24
CA GLY A 690 -2.61 47.57 -0.86
C GLY A 690 -1.20 46.98 -0.73
N GLY A 691 -0.14 47.78 -0.92
CA GLY A 691 1.26 47.36 -0.81
C GLY A 691 1.80 47.25 0.62
N SER A 692 0.95 47.00 1.61
CA SER A 692 1.40 46.78 2.99
C SER A 692 1.92 45.34 3.13
N ASN A 693 3.21 45.18 3.38
CA ASN A 693 3.85 43.88 3.62
C ASN A 693 5.02 44.03 4.63
N SER A 694 5.54 42.91 5.11
CA SER A 694 6.59 42.88 6.13
C SER A 694 7.86 43.64 5.73
N VAL A 695 8.26 43.58 4.46
CA VAL A 695 9.43 44.29 3.94
C VAL A 695 9.21 45.81 4.02
N ASN A 696 8.09 46.30 3.49
CA ASN A 696 7.77 47.73 3.45
C ASN A 696 7.63 48.31 4.86
N ILE A 697 7.01 47.56 5.77
CA ILE A 697 6.90 47.94 7.18
C ILE A 697 8.27 47.91 7.89
N GLY A 698 9.13 46.93 7.60
CA GLY A 698 10.50 46.88 8.13
C GLY A 698 11.34 48.09 7.69
N LEU A 699 11.20 48.50 6.43
CA LEU A 699 11.84 49.70 5.89
C LEU A 699 11.29 50.99 6.54
N ALA A 700 9.97 51.11 6.69
CA ALA A 700 9.38 52.23 7.41
C ALA A 700 9.83 52.28 8.87
N ASN A 701 9.92 51.14 9.56
CA ASN A 701 10.43 51.07 10.93
C ASN A 701 11.90 51.48 11.03
N THR A 702 12.72 51.17 10.01
CA THR A 702 14.10 51.66 9.94
C THR A 702 14.13 53.19 9.95
N ILE A 703 13.28 53.83 9.13
CA ILE A 703 13.15 55.30 9.12
C ILE A 703 12.67 55.82 10.48
N ARG A 704 11.64 55.18 11.08
CA ARG A 704 11.11 55.55 12.41
C ARG A 704 12.20 55.61 13.47
N THR A 705 13.05 54.58 13.50
CA THR A 705 14.06 54.40 14.54
C THR A 705 15.15 55.47 14.47
N TYR A 706 15.62 55.81 13.27
CA TYR A 706 16.79 56.68 13.13
C TYR A 706 16.46 58.14 12.81
N VAL A 707 15.32 58.41 12.18
CA VAL A 707 14.93 59.76 11.72
C VAL A 707 13.60 60.19 12.35
N GLY A 708 12.62 59.27 12.37
CA GLY A 708 11.23 59.52 12.73
C GLY A 708 10.32 59.41 11.51
N TRP A 709 9.07 58.98 11.70
CA TRP A 709 8.07 59.01 10.62
C TRP A 709 7.58 60.43 10.38
N HIS A 710 7.34 60.75 9.11
CA HIS A 710 6.60 61.94 8.76
C HIS A 710 5.18 61.87 9.38
N PRO A 711 4.69 62.93 10.06
CA PRO A 711 3.43 62.88 10.81
C PRO A 711 2.21 62.41 10.02
N SER A 712 2.14 62.74 8.72
CA SER A 712 1.02 62.34 7.86
C SER A 712 0.89 60.83 7.67
N PHE A 713 1.94 60.05 7.94
CA PHE A 713 1.95 58.61 7.68
C PHE A 713 2.06 57.77 8.96
N VAL A 714 1.94 58.38 10.15
CA VAL A 714 1.97 57.64 11.42
C VAL A 714 0.84 56.62 11.50
N ASN A 715 -0.36 57.00 11.05
CA ASN A 715 -1.54 56.13 11.07
C ASN A 715 -1.51 55.02 10.00
N SER A 716 -0.54 55.07 9.08
CA SER A 716 -0.30 54.07 8.05
C SER A 716 1.03 53.33 8.26
N ASN A 717 1.54 53.31 9.49
CA ASN A 717 2.83 52.67 9.85
C ASN A 717 4.01 53.17 9.01
N GLY A 718 4.03 54.47 8.70
CA GLY A 718 5.06 55.11 7.88
C GLY A 718 4.94 54.84 6.38
N LEU A 719 3.82 54.27 5.91
CA LEU A 719 3.59 54.01 4.48
C LEU A 719 2.80 55.13 3.81
N SER A 720 3.25 55.56 2.64
CA SER A 720 2.55 56.52 1.77
C SER A 720 2.03 55.78 0.54
N PHE A 721 0.70 55.72 0.38
CA PHE A 721 0.08 54.98 -0.73
C PHE A 721 -0.11 55.89 -1.95
N ARG A 722 0.61 55.60 -3.04
CA ARG A 722 0.65 56.45 -4.27
C ARG A 722 0.37 55.62 -5.54
N GLN A 723 -0.19 56.27 -6.56
CA GLN A 723 -0.50 55.65 -7.87
C GLN A 723 -0.03 56.48 -9.07
N ASP A 724 0.70 57.56 -8.81
CA ASP A 724 1.07 58.60 -9.78
C ASP A 724 2.57 58.62 -10.06
N LEU A 725 3.33 57.67 -9.50
CA LEU A 725 4.75 57.48 -9.81
C LEU A 725 4.95 56.57 -11.02
N LEU A 726 5.69 57.07 -12.02
CA LEU A 726 5.95 56.37 -13.29
C LEU A 726 6.62 54.99 -13.09
N ASN A 727 7.76 54.95 -12.39
CA ASN A 727 8.49 53.70 -12.14
C ASN A 727 7.64 52.68 -11.37
N LEU A 728 6.94 53.13 -10.32
CA LEU A 728 6.02 52.30 -9.54
C LEU A 728 4.96 51.64 -10.42
N ASN A 729 4.33 52.41 -11.30
CA ASN A 729 3.28 51.91 -12.18
C ASN A 729 3.80 50.94 -13.23
N ILE A 730 5.00 51.18 -13.78
CA ILE A 730 5.62 50.28 -14.76
C ILE A 730 6.02 48.97 -14.10
N PHE A 731 6.73 48.99 -12.97
CA PHE A 731 7.07 47.75 -12.26
C PHE A 731 5.83 46.97 -11.83
N ARG A 732 4.80 47.66 -11.34
CA ARG A 732 3.50 47.06 -11.02
C ARG A 732 2.87 46.36 -12.23
N SER A 733 2.87 47.00 -13.40
CA SER A 733 2.31 46.40 -14.63
C SER A 733 3.06 45.14 -15.07
N ARG A 734 4.31 44.99 -14.64
CA ARG A 734 5.19 43.85 -14.91
C ARG A 734 5.20 42.81 -13.80
N GLY A 735 4.42 43.01 -12.73
CA GLY A 735 4.39 42.11 -11.57
C GLY A 735 5.64 42.17 -10.68
N ILE A 736 6.47 43.20 -10.82
CA ILE A 736 7.68 43.40 -10.01
C ILE A 736 7.34 44.33 -8.85
N GLU A 737 7.64 43.91 -7.61
CA GLU A 737 7.40 44.74 -6.43
C GLU A 737 8.34 45.95 -6.42
N TYR A 738 7.79 47.15 -6.18
CA TYR A 738 8.54 48.39 -6.13
C TYR A 738 8.16 49.18 -4.88
N ARG A 739 9.16 49.80 -4.26
CA ARG A 739 8.97 50.83 -3.22
C ARG A 739 9.97 51.96 -3.39
N LEU A 740 9.63 53.13 -2.86
CA LEU A 740 10.51 54.29 -2.78
C LEU A 740 10.63 54.74 -1.33
N MET A 741 11.84 54.91 -0.82
CA MET A 741 12.11 55.33 0.54
C MET A 741 12.51 56.81 0.57
N GLU A 742 11.66 57.63 1.17
CA GLU A 742 11.97 59.01 1.54
C GLU A 742 12.59 58.97 2.94
N LEU A 743 13.93 58.98 3.04
CA LEU A 743 14.61 58.72 4.32
C LEU A 743 14.35 59.79 5.39
N GLY A 744 14.07 61.01 4.95
CA GLY A 744 13.83 62.21 5.76
C GLY A 744 13.90 63.44 4.86
N PHE A 745 13.70 64.63 5.42
CA PHE A 745 13.69 65.86 4.63
C PHE A 745 15.10 66.40 4.41
N ILE A 746 15.57 66.51 3.17
CA ILE A 746 16.88 67.13 2.86
C ILE A 746 16.91 68.61 3.22
N SER A 747 15.76 69.28 3.18
CA SER A 747 15.58 70.67 3.61
C SER A 747 15.62 70.84 5.13
N ASN A 748 15.64 69.74 5.91
CA ASN A 748 15.74 69.76 7.37
C ASN A 748 17.13 69.26 7.84
N PRO A 749 18.00 70.17 8.34
CA PRO A 749 19.34 69.81 8.79
C PRO A 749 19.37 68.77 9.92
N SER A 750 18.33 68.70 10.76
CA SER A 750 18.26 67.72 11.85
C SER A 750 17.99 66.32 11.32
N ASP A 751 17.12 66.17 10.32
CA ASP A 751 16.87 64.89 9.66
C ASP A 751 18.13 64.40 8.96
N VAL A 752 18.79 65.26 8.16
CA VAL A 752 20.03 64.91 7.46
C VAL A 752 21.14 64.54 8.45
N ALA A 753 21.29 65.28 9.56
CA ALA A 753 22.25 64.94 10.61
C ALA A 753 21.94 63.57 11.27
N ARG A 754 20.67 63.28 11.55
CA ARG A 754 20.23 61.98 12.08
C ARG A 754 20.54 60.85 11.10
N ILE A 755 20.29 61.04 9.80
CA ILE A 755 20.63 60.04 8.78
C ILE A 755 22.15 59.83 8.75
N ARG A 756 22.95 60.90 8.62
CA ARG A 756 24.43 60.85 8.59
C ARG A 756 25.02 60.11 9.79
N ASN A 757 24.52 60.40 10.99
CA ASN A 757 24.97 59.76 12.23
C ASN A 757 24.61 58.26 12.30
N ASN A 758 23.71 57.77 11.44
CA ASN A 758 23.18 56.41 11.48
C ASN A 758 23.27 55.67 10.13
N LEU A 759 24.05 56.16 9.16
CA LEU A 759 24.13 55.58 7.80
C LEU A 759 24.45 54.09 7.80
N ASP A 760 25.36 53.64 8.67
CA ASP A 760 25.74 52.23 8.80
C ASP A 760 24.54 51.36 9.22
N ASN A 761 23.84 51.75 10.29
CA ASN A 761 22.68 51.03 10.80
C ASN A 761 21.48 51.09 9.84
N ILE A 762 21.22 52.25 9.24
CA ILE A 762 20.16 52.44 8.25
C ILE A 762 20.40 51.50 7.06
N ALA A 763 21.60 51.50 6.49
CA ALA A 763 21.94 50.65 5.35
C ALA A 763 21.86 49.16 5.70
N LYS A 764 22.37 48.75 6.87
CA LYS A 764 22.28 47.36 7.35
C LYS A 764 20.82 46.91 7.41
N ASN A 765 19.97 47.70 8.08
CA ASN A 765 18.57 47.35 8.26
C ASN A 765 17.81 47.35 6.93
N ILE A 766 18.10 48.28 6.02
CA ILE A 766 17.52 48.27 4.67
C ILE A 766 17.85 46.97 3.95
N VAL A 767 19.13 46.59 3.90
CA VAL A 767 19.55 45.37 3.20
C VAL A 767 18.88 44.14 3.82
N GLN A 768 18.93 43.98 5.15
CA GLN A 768 18.29 42.84 5.82
C GLN A 768 16.77 42.80 5.60
N ASN A 769 16.09 43.95 5.66
CA ASN A 769 14.63 43.99 5.48
C ASN A 769 14.24 43.65 4.04
N VAL A 770 15.00 44.12 3.04
CA VAL A 770 14.68 43.81 1.63
C VAL A 770 14.95 42.36 1.28
N THR A 771 16.11 41.83 1.69
CA THR A 771 16.52 40.47 1.29
C THR A 771 15.98 39.37 2.20
N GLY A 772 15.62 39.72 3.45
CA GLY A 772 15.32 38.75 4.50
C GLY A 772 16.56 38.02 5.05
N GLU A 773 17.75 38.32 4.52
CA GLU A 773 19.01 37.71 4.95
C GLU A 773 19.58 38.44 6.17
N LYS A 774 19.99 37.70 7.20
CA LYS A 774 20.60 38.26 8.41
C LYS A 774 22.08 38.54 8.17
N LEU A 775 22.52 39.75 8.51
CA LEU A 775 23.89 40.27 8.30
C LEU A 775 24.67 40.48 9.59
#